data_AF-A0A518IRP5-F1
#
_entry.id   AF-A0A518IRP5-F1
#
_cell.length_a   1.000
_cell.length_b   1.000
_cell.length_c   1.000
_cell.angle_alpha   90.00
_cell.angle_beta   90.00
_cell.angle_gamma   90.00
#
_symmetry.space_group_name_H-M   'P 1'
#
loop_
_entity.id
_entity.type
_entity.pdbx_description
1 polymer ?
#
loop_
_entity_poly.entity_id
_entity_poly.type
_entity_poly.pdbx_seq_one_letter_code
_entity_poly.pdbx_strand_id
1 'polypeptide(L)'
;MIFPLAIHLGCRSFQLFACLIFGLLFAAQPATARELVLPEVPANWQTLAQSDPAALQDQLTSVLEAQWDAVEIDADDDAASLLAKADQIFALNAATRQHIDALWTLSGQIGAAADSPEARPAAAAFLKTISAWVDFSGRLRYATREQTRQTVRRLSRPDVGRLISAAERHRVGIVAPAIAFVLVQPPPGSRARPFDDATRRQLLRLIQSTHEIDATASLYQFLRWPHTPDWLQLHLLNTLRSIGISQASLTDSDRLSPAELLDAVQQMPTETLSVDDRQLRIDLLAWLARLADKGVSGPTFRWGPVEIQAGDWVLQRNPSPYNRFTDLSPGLFTHVGIAAEVTDDAGVRRIVIVDLPETGTKIEADTADEFVSTSLHWIVLRHRDPKSAAAMGRVAAKLAGRTSEFDLTFNTALVHEQRGIVDRPDEAVRTYCAGFLALCAQEAGVSWEQLFPLVERPINDRCGENLKSLGLTMTEFLSPSGPLFSPDMQIVGARPPMYAPDNQIREAVYDQFARRISERKFQMHETSAQRLRQQLAELSSDYSWVRAALAQVNDVSPAMDLVVAGRVATIVENLDAIADKQSEAFSDAMTLVSGQRVPAKASPEEAARLTEVLAQLKSDHPQWFADAAAGKLSNRQLQQLLTRFYSEQGQASVDAMFFPESPAPQ
;
A
#
# COMPACT_ATOMS: atom_id res chain seq x y z
N MET A 1 -4.62 75.09 63.40
CA MET A 1 -5.02 76.49 63.10
C MET A 1 -5.10 76.64 61.59
N ILE A 2 -6.29 77.02 61.11
CA ILE A 2 -6.57 77.83 59.91
C ILE A 2 -6.23 77.22 58.53
N PHE A 3 -7.27 76.73 57.85
CA PHE A 3 -7.50 76.86 56.39
C PHE A 3 -8.01 78.30 56.09
N PRO A 4 -7.78 78.92 54.91
CA PRO A 4 -8.58 78.65 53.67
C PRO A 4 -7.73 78.71 52.36
N LEU A 5 -8.06 78.06 51.22
CA LEU A 5 -9.23 78.03 50.32
C LEU A 5 -9.27 79.17 49.26
N ALA A 6 -9.13 78.82 47.97
CA ALA A 6 -9.89 79.33 46.79
C ALA A 6 -9.22 78.87 45.44
N ILE A 7 -9.77 77.95 44.62
CA ILE A 7 -10.79 78.12 43.52
C ILE A 7 -10.10 78.52 42.17
N HIS A 8 -10.29 77.96 40.95
CA HIS A 8 -11.21 76.99 40.30
C HIS A 8 -10.70 76.62 38.87
N LEU A 9 -11.16 75.47 38.32
CA LEU A 9 -11.47 75.11 36.89
C LEU A 9 -10.33 75.03 35.84
N GLY A 10 -10.18 74.02 34.97
CA GLY A 10 -10.98 72.82 34.69
C GLY A 10 -10.40 71.95 33.54
N CYS A 11 -10.84 70.69 33.49
CA CYS A 11 -11.04 69.76 32.36
C CYS A 11 -10.02 69.57 31.20
N ARG A 12 -9.72 68.25 31.00
CA ARG A 12 -9.32 67.50 29.77
C ARG A 12 -7.82 67.43 29.43
N SER A 13 -7.23 66.27 29.68
CA SER A 13 -6.89 65.28 28.63
C SER A 13 -5.83 64.30 29.13
N PHE A 14 -6.30 63.11 29.51
CA PHE A 14 -5.53 61.92 29.82
C PHE A 14 -5.24 61.22 28.49
N GLN A 15 -4.06 61.40 27.90
CA GLN A 15 -3.47 60.56 26.84
C GLN A 15 -2.20 61.24 26.34
N LEU A 16 -1.03 60.73 26.76
CA LEU A 16 0.27 60.78 26.07
C LEU A 16 1.42 60.51 27.06
N PHE A 17 1.36 59.39 27.79
CA PHE A 17 2.51 58.93 28.59
C PHE A 17 2.63 57.40 28.64
N ALA A 18 2.31 56.74 27.52
CA ALA A 18 2.35 55.27 27.40
C ALA A 18 2.93 54.77 26.06
N CYS A 19 3.87 55.50 25.44
CA CYS A 19 4.46 55.11 24.14
C CYS A 19 5.99 54.93 24.16
N LEU A 20 6.66 54.83 25.31
CA LEU A 20 8.13 54.79 25.35
C LEU A 20 8.73 53.71 26.27
N ILE A 21 8.01 52.59 26.46
CA ILE A 21 8.56 51.30 26.91
C ILE A 21 7.80 50.16 26.18
N PHE A 22 7.83 50.18 24.85
CA PHE A 22 7.33 49.10 23.99
C PHE A 22 8.26 49.01 22.76
N GLY A 23 9.51 48.67 23.02
CA GLY A 23 10.51 48.43 21.99
C GLY A 23 11.55 47.49 22.56
N LEU A 24 11.72 46.34 21.90
CA LEU A 24 12.62 45.22 22.23
C LEU A 24 12.04 44.13 23.14
N LEU A 25 10.85 43.63 22.78
CA LEU A 25 10.50 42.21 22.93
C LEU A 25 9.68 41.81 21.69
N PHE A 26 10.34 41.75 20.53
CA PHE A 26 9.84 40.91 19.44
C PHE A 26 10.10 39.46 19.88
N ALA A 27 9.20 38.93 20.71
CA ALA A 27 8.97 37.51 20.70
C ALA A 27 8.57 37.17 19.26
N ALA A 28 9.39 36.38 18.58
CA ALA A 28 8.96 35.73 17.35
C ALA A 28 7.64 35.04 17.70
N GLN A 29 6.53 35.53 17.16
CA GLN A 29 5.29 34.79 17.22
C GLN A 29 5.59 33.44 16.55
N PRO A 30 5.32 32.29 17.20
CA PRO A 30 5.40 31.03 16.50
C PRO A 30 4.54 31.19 15.25
N ALA A 31 5.11 30.89 14.08
CA ALA A 31 4.39 30.96 12.82
C ALA A 31 3.03 30.28 13.03
N THR A 32 1.95 31.06 13.00
CA THR A 32 0.60 30.51 13.14
C THR A 32 0.46 29.44 12.08
N ALA A 33 0.31 28.19 12.50
CA ALA A 33 0.14 27.06 11.61
C ALA A 33 -0.88 27.45 10.54
N ARG A 34 -0.44 27.53 9.29
CA ARG A 34 -1.35 27.76 8.16
C ARG A 34 -2.40 26.67 8.25
N GLU A 35 -3.66 27.06 8.40
CA GLU A 35 -4.78 26.12 8.36
C GLU A 35 -4.80 25.53 6.95
N LEU A 36 -4.31 24.29 6.81
CA LEU A 36 -4.25 23.60 5.53
C LEU A 36 -5.64 23.08 5.23
N VAL A 37 -6.27 23.70 4.24
CA VAL A 37 -7.59 23.30 3.76
C VAL A 37 -7.40 22.17 2.76
N LEU A 38 -7.83 20.97 3.14
CA LEU A 38 -7.96 19.86 2.21
C LEU A 38 -9.04 20.18 1.17
N PRO A 39 -8.87 19.75 -0.11
CA PRO A 39 -9.94 19.85 -1.10
C PRO A 39 -11.21 19.15 -0.61
N GLU A 40 -12.37 19.75 -0.87
CA GLU A 40 -13.64 19.14 -0.48
C GLU A 40 -13.90 17.83 -1.24
N VAL A 41 -14.44 16.84 -0.53
CA VAL A 41 -14.95 15.63 -1.16
C VAL A 41 -16.31 15.93 -1.80
N PRO A 42 -16.55 15.52 -3.06
CA PRO A 42 -17.86 15.63 -3.67
C PRO A 42 -18.94 14.97 -2.81
N ALA A 43 -20.00 15.72 -2.52
CA ALA A 43 -21.08 15.24 -1.64
C ALA A 43 -21.91 14.08 -2.22
N ASN A 44 -21.88 13.90 -3.54
CA ASN A 44 -22.56 12.82 -4.25
C ASN A 44 -21.85 12.49 -5.57
N TRP A 45 -22.29 11.43 -6.23
CA TRP A 45 -21.65 10.99 -7.47
C TRP A 45 -21.90 11.92 -8.66
N GLN A 46 -22.98 12.71 -8.66
CA GLN A 46 -23.26 13.67 -9.73
C GLN A 46 -22.29 14.85 -9.70
N THR A 47 -21.96 15.38 -8.52
CA THR A 47 -20.94 16.44 -8.38
C THR A 47 -19.54 15.89 -8.67
N LEU A 48 -19.28 14.63 -8.34
CA LEU A 48 -18.04 13.94 -8.69
C LEU A 48 -17.84 13.84 -10.21
N ALA A 49 -18.90 13.58 -10.98
CA ALA A 49 -18.83 13.54 -12.44
C ALA A 49 -18.42 14.88 -13.08
N GLN A 50 -18.57 15.98 -12.35
CA GLN A 50 -18.20 17.34 -12.75
C GLN A 50 -16.83 17.77 -12.21
N SER A 51 -16.20 16.94 -11.37
CA SER A 51 -14.89 17.24 -10.81
C SER A 51 -13.80 17.19 -11.88
N ASP A 52 -12.71 17.91 -11.64
CA ASP A 52 -11.48 17.82 -12.42
C ASP A 52 -10.43 17.06 -11.59
N PRO A 53 -10.24 15.75 -11.83
CA PRO A 53 -9.30 14.94 -11.07
C PRO A 53 -7.84 15.39 -11.24
N ALA A 54 -7.48 16.02 -12.37
CA ALA A 54 -6.13 16.53 -12.58
C ALA A 54 -5.88 17.76 -11.70
N ALA A 55 -6.82 18.70 -11.67
CA ALA A 55 -6.76 19.83 -10.76
C ALA A 55 -6.74 19.40 -9.28
N LEU A 56 -7.49 18.35 -8.92
CA LEU A 56 -7.44 17.77 -7.59
C LEU A 56 -6.04 17.20 -7.27
N GLN A 57 -5.44 16.46 -8.20
CA GLN A 57 -4.09 15.90 -8.01
C GLN A 57 -3.05 17.00 -7.80
N ASP A 58 -3.13 18.11 -8.55
CA ASP A 58 -2.26 19.27 -8.39
C ASP A 58 -2.48 19.97 -7.02
N GLN A 59 -3.74 20.10 -6.59
CA GLN A 59 -4.07 20.64 -5.26
C GLN A 59 -3.53 19.75 -4.13
N LEU A 60 -3.75 18.44 -4.20
CA LEU A 60 -3.24 17.49 -3.20
C LEU A 60 -1.71 17.50 -3.15
N THR A 61 -1.05 17.59 -4.31
CA THR A 61 0.41 17.73 -4.39
C THR A 61 0.87 19.03 -3.71
N SER A 62 0.18 20.14 -3.97
CA SER A 62 0.48 21.44 -3.34
C SER A 62 0.26 21.41 -1.83
N VAL A 63 -0.79 20.74 -1.34
CA VAL A 63 -1.03 20.54 0.10
C VAL A 63 0.09 19.70 0.72
N LEU A 64 0.52 18.64 0.02
CA LEU A 64 1.62 17.80 0.44
C LEU A 64 2.89 18.64 0.63
N GLU A 65 3.29 19.41 -0.38
CA GLU A 65 4.47 20.28 -0.34
C GLU A 65 4.37 21.33 0.77
N ALA A 66 3.23 22.03 0.89
CA ALA A 66 3.03 23.02 1.94
C ALA A 66 3.06 22.42 3.36
N GLN A 67 2.48 21.23 3.53
CA GLN A 67 2.54 20.52 4.82
C GLN A 67 3.97 20.08 5.14
N TRP A 68 4.72 19.64 4.13
CA TRP A 68 6.11 19.24 4.29
C TRP A 68 6.94 20.40 4.84
N ASP A 69 6.83 21.57 4.24
CA ASP A 69 7.53 22.78 4.68
C ASP A 69 7.12 23.17 6.10
N ALA A 70 5.82 23.07 6.42
CA ALA A 70 5.32 23.43 7.75
C ALA A 70 5.80 22.50 8.88
N VAL A 71 6.12 21.24 8.57
CA VAL A 71 6.58 20.24 9.55
C VAL A 71 8.04 19.87 9.41
N GLU A 72 8.81 20.64 8.63
CA GLU A 72 10.26 20.54 8.58
C GLU A 72 10.84 20.81 9.98
N ILE A 73 11.91 20.08 10.34
CA ILE A 73 12.49 20.14 11.68
C ILE A 73 13.72 21.06 11.65
N ASP A 74 13.65 22.15 12.42
CA ASP A 74 14.66 23.20 12.47
C ASP A 74 15.66 22.97 13.61
N ALA A 75 16.91 23.42 13.45
CA ALA A 75 17.94 23.26 14.48
C ALA A 75 17.50 23.81 15.86
N ASP A 76 16.69 24.88 15.86
CA ASP A 76 16.23 25.57 17.06
C ASP A 76 14.88 25.05 17.60
N ASP A 77 14.28 24.03 16.98
CA ASP A 77 13.03 23.46 17.47
C ASP A 77 13.18 22.84 18.87
N ASP A 78 12.41 23.35 19.81
CA ASP A 78 12.25 22.75 21.13
C ASP A 78 11.23 21.60 21.14
N ALA A 79 11.11 20.91 22.27
CA ALA A 79 10.19 19.78 22.39
C ALA A 79 8.71 20.16 22.13
N ALA A 80 8.30 21.38 22.47
CA ALA A 80 6.92 21.83 22.26
C ALA A 80 6.65 22.05 20.76
N SER A 81 7.58 22.70 20.04
CA SER A 81 7.52 22.87 18.59
C SER A 81 7.49 21.53 17.87
N LEU A 82 8.37 20.60 18.23
CA LEU A 82 8.43 19.26 17.63
C LEU A 82 7.12 18.48 17.81
N LEU A 83 6.52 18.55 19.01
CA LEU A 83 5.24 17.90 19.30
C LEU A 83 4.08 18.56 18.55
N ALA A 84 4.09 19.89 18.39
CA ALA A 84 3.09 20.61 17.61
C ALA A 84 3.15 20.25 16.12
N LYS A 85 4.36 20.22 15.53
CA LYS A 85 4.59 19.77 14.15
C LYS A 85 4.13 18.32 13.93
N ALA A 86 4.38 17.43 14.89
CA ALA A 86 3.89 16.05 14.86
C ALA A 86 2.35 15.97 14.95
N ASP A 87 1.73 16.74 15.84
CA ASP A 87 0.26 16.76 15.97
C ASP A 87 -0.43 17.24 14.69
N GLN A 88 0.16 18.25 14.01
CA GLN A 88 -0.33 18.77 12.73
C GLN A 88 -0.34 17.69 11.63
N ILE A 89 0.76 16.95 11.47
CA ILE A 89 0.82 15.90 10.44
C ILE A 89 -0.10 14.72 10.80
N PHE A 90 -0.26 14.40 12.10
CA PHE A 90 -1.20 13.36 12.53
C PHE A 90 -2.66 13.76 12.24
N ALA A 91 -3.04 15.01 12.50
CA ALA A 91 -4.36 15.54 12.17
C ALA A 91 -4.65 15.45 10.66
N LEU A 92 -3.66 15.78 9.82
CA LEU A 92 -3.80 15.66 8.37
C LEU A 92 -4.03 14.20 7.93
N ASN A 93 -3.35 13.22 8.55
CA ASN A 93 -3.59 11.80 8.26
C ASN A 93 -5.03 11.40 8.60
N ALA A 94 -5.52 11.83 9.77
CA ALA A 94 -6.87 11.53 10.21
C ALA A 94 -7.93 12.14 9.30
N ALA A 95 -7.77 13.41 8.91
CA ALA A 95 -8.65 14.09 7.96
C ALA A 95 -8.65 13.43 6.58
N THR A 96 -7.46 13.11 6.05
CA THR A 96 -7.30 12.39 4.77
C THR A 96 -8.05 11.07 4.75
N ARG A 97 -7.94 10.28 5.84
CA ARG A 97 -8.66 9.02 5.98
C ARG A 97 -10.18 9.22 5.92
N GLN A 98 -10.71 10.24 6.60
CA GLN A 98 -12.14 10.57 6.53
C GLN A 98 -12.60 10.91 5.11
N HIS A 99 -11.75 11.59 4.31
CA HIS A 99 -12.07 11.93 2.93
C HIS A 99 -12.12 10.68 2.04
N ILE A 100 -11.16 9.77 2.21
CA ILE A 100 -11.14 8.46 1.52
C ILE A 100 -12.37 7.63 1.90
N ASP A 101 -12.68 7.52 3.20
CA ASP A 101 -13.84 6.78 3.70
C ASP A 101 -15.16 7.36 3.14
N ALA A 102 -15.27 8.69 3.04
CA ALA A 102 -16.42 9.35 2.44
C ALA A 102 -16.56 9.04 0.94
N LEU A 103 -15.46 9.12 0.18
CA LEU A 103 -15.44 8.79 -1.25
C LEU A 103 -15.89 7.34 -1.49
N TRP A 104 -15.42 6.39 -0.68
CA TRP A 104 -15.79 4.99 -0.81
C TRP A 104 -17.29 4.75 -0.82
N THR A 105 -18.07 5.55 -0.09
CA THR A 105 -19.53 5.44 -0.05
C THR A 105 -20.23 5.78 -1.36
N LEU A 106 -19.56 6.47 -2.29
CA LEU A 106 -20.11 6.86 -3.58
C LEU A 106 -20.08 5.73 -4.62
N SER A 107 -19.15 4.77 -4.48
CA SER A 107 -18.93 3.69 -5.45
C SER A 107 -20.20 2.85 -5.73
N GLY A 108 -20.86 2.36 -4.68
CA GLY A 108 -22.12 1.60 -4.82
C GLY A 108 -23.30 2.44 -5.34
N GLN A 109 -23.30 3.77 -5.14
CA GLN A 109 -24.33 4.65 -5.70
C GLN A 109 -24.18 4.78 -7.23
N ILE A 110 -22.94 4.84 -7.71
CA ILE A 110 -22.62 4.89 -9.14
C ILE A 110 -23.09 3.61 -9.82
N GLY A 111 -22.75 2.43 -9.29
CA GLY A 111 -23.17 1.18 -9.92
C GLY A 111 -24.65 0.87 -9.76
N ALA A 112 -25.33 1.36 -8.71
CA ALA A 112 -26.80 1.33 -8.65
C ALA A 112 -27.47 2.14 -9.77
N ALA A 113 -26.74 3.07 -10.40
CA ALA A 113 -27.17 3.85 -11.54
C ALA A 113 -26.54 3.36 -12.87
N ALA A 114 -26.03 2.13 -12.96
CA ALA A 114 -25.27 1.63 -14.12
C ALA A 114 -25.97 1.79 -15.48
N ASP A 115 -27.31 1.78 -15.52
CA ASP A 115 -28.09 1.99 -16.74
C ASP A 115 -28.13 3.47 -17.21
N SER A 116 -27.71 4.42 -16.37
CA SER A 116 -27.62 5.84 -16.73
C SER A 116 -26.37 6.13 -17.56
N PRO A 117 -26.48 6.96 -18.62
CA PRO A 117 -25.33 7.31 -19.45
C PRO A 117 -24.25 8.11 -18.68
N GLU A 118 -24.61 8.72 -17.55
CA GLU A 118 -23.70 9.46 -16.67
C GLU A 118 -22.89 8.55 -15.72
N ALA A 119 -23.32 7.31 -15.48
CA ALA A 119 -22.68 6.43 -14.50
C ALA A 119 -21.25 6.06 -14.89
N ARG A 120 -20.98 5.79 -16.16
CA ARG A 120 -19.63 5.43 -16.63
C ARG A 120 -18.64 6.60 -16.53
N PRO A 121 -18.94 7.81 -17.01
CA PRO A 121 -18.12 9.00 -16.72
C PRO A 121 -17.91 9.22 -15.22
N ALA A 122 -18.94 9.05 -14.40
CA ALA A 122 -18.84 9.19 -12.95
C ALA A 122 -17.93 8.13 -12.32
N ALA A 123 -17.98 6.87 -12.79
CA ALA A 123 -17.11 5.79 -12.34
C ALA A 123 -15.63 6.07 -12.68
N ALA A 124 -15.34 6.56 -13.89
CA ALA A 124 -13.99 6.96 -14.27
C ALA A 124 -13.49 8.16 -13.45
N ALA A 125 -14.33 9.18 -13.21
CA ALA A 125 -14.01 10.31 -12.35
C ALA A 125 -13.77 9.88 -10.90
N PHE A 126 -14.58 8.95 -10.40
CA PHE A 126 -14.42 8.32 -9.10
C PHE A 126 -13.07 7.64 -8.96
N LEU A 127 -12.70 6.75 -9.89
CA LEU A 127 -11.44 6.00 -9.84
C LEU A 127 -10.22 6.93 -9.85
N LYS A 128 -10.23 7.98 -10.69
CA LYS A 128 -9.17 9.00 -10.71
C LYS A 128 -9.08 9.75 -9.38
N THR A 129 -10.23 10.18 -8.87
CA THR A 129 -10.32 10.96 -7.62
C THR A 129 -9.83 10.14 -6.43
N ILE A 130 -10.33 8.91 -6.28
CA ILE A 130 -9.95 8.06 -5.16
C ILE A 130 -8.50 7.60 -5.26
N SER A 131 -7.99 7.33 -6.47
CA SER A 131 -6.56 7.04 -6.66
C SER A 131 -5.69 8.21 -6.21
N ALA A 132 -6.03 9.45 -6.58
CA ALA A 132 -5.26 10.63 -6.14
C ALA A 132 -5.24 10.77 -4.61
N TRP A 133 -6.37 10.52 -3.94
CA TRP A 133 -6.45 10.52 -2.47
C TRP A 133 -5.68 9.38 -1.81
N VAL A 134 -5.75 8.17 -2.36
CA VAL A 134 -5.00 7.00 -1.88
C VAL A 134 -3.48 7.24 -2.02
N ASP A 135 -3.04 7.77 -3.17
CA ASP A 135 -1.64 8.11 -3.43
C ASP A 135 -1.14 9.20 -2.47
N PHE A 136 -1.95 10.25 -2.29
CA PHE A 136 -1.70 11.31 -1.30
C PHE A 136 -1.57 10.73 0.12
N SER A 137 -2.50 9.86 0.52
CA SER A 137 -2.49 9.22 1.83
C SER A 137 -1.22 8.41 2.06
N GLY A 138 -0.75 7.65 1.08
CA GLY A 138 0.45 6.84 1.29
C GLY A 138 1.75 7.66 1.29
N ARG A 139 1.82 8.74 0.51
CA ARG A 139 2.94 9.70 0.62
C ARG A 139 2.94 10.39 1.99
N LEU A 140 1.76 10.80 2.46
CA LEU A 140 1.59 11.41 3.79
C LEU A 140 1.95 10.43 4.91
N ARG A 141 1.58 9.15 4.79
CA ARG A 141 1.93 8.10 5.74
C ARG A 141 3.44 7.88 5.80
N TYR A 142 4.12 7.82 4.65
CA TYR A 142 5.59 7.75 4.59
C TYR A 142 6.24 8.97 5.25
N ALA A 143 5.79 10.18 4.92
CA ALA A 143 6.27 11.41 5.54
C ALA A 143 6.09 11.44 7.06
N THR A 144 4.96 10.93 7.53
CA THR A 144 4.64 10.83 8.95
C THR A 144 5.62 9.91 9.67
N ARG A 145 5.94 8.77 9.06
CA ARG A 145 6.94 7.83 9.58
C ARG A 145 8.32 8.49 9.73
N GLU A 146 8.76 9.20 8.70
CA GLU A 146 10.08 9.84 8.69
C GLU A 146 10.16 11.05 9.63
N GLN A 147 9.14 11.90 9.64
CA GLN A 147 9.02 13.00 10.60
C GLN A 147 9.06 12.47 12.03
N THR A 148 8.31 11.41 12.34
CA THR A 148 8.29 10.78 13.66
C THR A 148 9.70 10.30 14.06
N ARG A 149 10.43 9.64 13.15
CA ARG A 149 11.80 9.16 13.38
C ARG A 149 12.78 10.29 13.65
N GLN A 150 12.62 11.44 13.02
CA GLN A 150 13.47 12.60 13.25
C GLN A 150 13.11 13.29 14.57
N THR A 151 11.82 13.49 14.83
CA THR A 151 11.29 14.09 16.07
C THR A 151 11.75 13.32 17.29
N VAL A 152 11.57 11.99 17.31
CA VAL A 152 11.88 11.17 18.50
C VAL A 152 13.37 11.19 18.88
N ARG A 153 14.28 11.47 17.94
CA ARG A 153 15.73 11.60 18.22
C ARG A 153 16.06 12.85 19.03
N ARG A 154 15.19 13.85 19.01
CA ARG A 154 15.38 15.16 19.66
C ARG A 154 14.51 15.35 20.90
N LEU A 155 13.53 14.47 21.10
CA LEU A 155 12.67 14.48 22.27
C LEU A 155 13.32 13.82 23.49
N SER A 156 12.96 14.33 24.67
CA SER A 156 13.20 13.62 25.92
C SER A 156 12.31 12.38 26.01
N ARG A 157 12.68 11.39 26.84
CA ARG A 157 11.86 10.17 27.01
C ARG A 157 10.42 10.46 27.46
N PRO A 158 10.17 11.34 28.44
CA PRO A 158 8.80 11.74 28.78
C PRO A 158 8.02 12.35 27.60
N ASP A 159 8.69 13.14 26.75
CA ASP A 159 8.03 13.75 25.59
C ASP A 159 7.71 12.73 24.50
N VAL A 160 8.43 11.60 24.42
CA VAL A 160 8.04 10.47 23.55
C VAL A 160 6.67 9.91 23.95
N GLY A 161 6.36 9.82 25.25
CA GLY A 161 5.02 9.44 25.72
C GLY A 161 3.93 10.41 25.23
N ARG A 162 4.21 11.71 25.22
CA ARG A 162 3.30 12.75 24.68
C ARG A 162 3.09 12.61 23.17
N LEU A 163 4.15 12.27 22.44
CA LEU A 163 4.07 11.98 21.00
C LEU A 163 3.15 10.78 20.73
N ILE A 164 3.28 9.70 21.52
CA ILE A 164 2.40 8.53 21.41
C ILE A 164 0.95 8.91 21.74
N SER A 165 0.72 9.75 22.76
CA SER A 165 -0.63 10.23 23.09
C SER A 165 -1.26 11.02 21.95
N ALA A 166 -0.48 11.87 21.27
CA ALA A 166 -0.93 12.58 20.09
C ALA A 166 -1.34 11.61 18.97
N ALA A 167 -0.51 10.60 18.69
CA ALA A 167 -0.82 9.56 17.71
C ALA A 167 -2.08 8.75 18.05
N GLU A 168 -2.28 8.40 19.34
CA GLU A 168 -3.49 7.71 19.83
C GLU A 168 -4.75 8.56 19.60
N ARG A 169 -4.71 9.86 19.89
CA ARG A 169 -5.86 10.78 19.67
C ARG A 169 -6.30 10.81 18.20
N HIS A 170 -5.35 10.85 17.27
CA HIS A 170 -5.62 10.91 15.84
C HIS A 170 -5.71 9.53 15.17
N ARG A 171 -5.51 8.43 15.93
CA ARG A 171 -5.48 7.04 15.45
C ARG A 171 -4.45 6.81 14.32
N VAL A 172 -3.25 7.37 14.46
CA VAL A 172 -2.17 7.28 13.46
C VAL A 172 -1.20 6.15 13.81
N GLY A 173 -1.49 4.95 13.31
CA GLY A 173 -0.75 3.73 13.63
C GLY A 173 0.71 3.72 13.18
N ILE A 174 1.04 4.33 12.02
CA ILE A 174 2.39 4.30 11.40
C ILE A 174 3.50 4.85 12.31
N VAL A 175 3.13 5.65 13.32
CA VAL A 175 4.04 6.10 14.38
C VAL A 175 4.68 4.91 15.11
N ALA A 176 3.93 3.83 15.31
CA ALA A 176 4.41 2.69 16.08
C ALA A 176 5.62 1.97 15.46
N PRO A 177 5.61 1.55 14.18
CA PRO A 177 6.81 0.99 13.55
C PRO A 177 7.95 2.00 13.40
N ALA A 178 7.67 3.32 13.35
CA ALA A 178 8.71 4.35 13.35
C ALA A 178 9.52 4.41 14.67
N ILE A 179 8.87 4.13 15.81
CA ILE A 179 9.47 4.21 17.15
C ILE A 179 9.53 2.86 17.87
N ALA A 180 9.47 1.75 17.13
CA ALA A 180 9.50 0.40 17.69
C ALA A 180 10.70 0.17 18.65
N PHE A 181 11.81 0.91 18.47
CA PHE A 181 12.96 0.89 19.37
C PHE A 181 12.64 1.27 20.83
N VAL A 182 11.49 1.92 21.10
CA VAL A 182 11.00 2.19 22.47
C VAL A 182 10.79 0.89 23.26
N LEU A 183 10.46 -0.21 22.56
CA LEU A 183 10.25 -1.53 23.15
C LEU A 183 11.57 -2.25 23.49
N VAL A 184 12.71 -1.77 22.96
CA VAL A 184 14.02 -2.42 23.17
C VAL A 184 14.37 -2.43 24.66
N GLN A 185 14.75 -3.61 25.15
CA GLN A 185 15.50 -3.75 26.39
C GLN A 185 17.00 -3.81 26.05
N PRO A 186 17.80 -2.78 26.39
CA PRO A 186 19.23 -2.80 26.13
C PRO A 186 19.93 -3.96 26.86
N PRO A 187 20.94 -4.60 26.25
CA PRO A 187 21.71 -5.64 26.91
C PRO A 187 22.38 -5.16 28.21
N PRO A 188 22.64 -6.06 29.18
CA PRO A 188 23.42 -5.74 30.37
C PRO A 188 24.76 -5.09 30.00
N GLY A 189 25.10 -3.97 30.66
CA GLY A 189 26.33 -3.21 30.39
C GLY A 189 26.24 -2.15 29.29
N SER A 190 25.11 -2.04 28.57
CA SER A 190 24.86 -0.93 27.65
C SER A 190 24.75 0.41 28.38
N ARG A 191 25.27 1.49 27.79
CA ARG A 191 25.05 2.87 28.27
C ARG A 191 23.63 3.37 28.01
N ALA A 192 22.89 2.72 27.11
CA ALA A 192 21.51 3.07 26.81
C ALA A 192 20.58 2.63 27.94
N ARG A 193 19.71 3.51 28.41
CA ARG A 193 18.65 3.17 29.37
C ARG A 193 17.42 2.62 28.65
N PRO A 194 16.64 1.68 29.23
CA PRO A 194 15.33 1.30 28.72
C PRO A 194 14.31 2.44 28.91
N PHE A 195 13.35 2.58 27.98
CA PHE A 195 12.18 3.45 28.22
C PHE A 195 11.38 2.89 29.40
N ASP A 196 10.65 3.75 30.11
CA ASP A 196 9.80 3.28 31.20
C ASP A 196 8.66 2.39 30.68
N ASP A 197 8.15 1.54 31.57
CA ASP A 197 7.12 0.56 31.23
C ASP A 197 5.79 1.22 30.82
N ALA A 198 5.50 2.42 31.33
CA ALA A 198 4.29 3.17 30.97
C ALA A 198 4.31 3.58 29.49
N THR A 199 5.43 4.13 29.02
CA THR A 199 5.65 4.53 27.62
C THR A 199 5.62 3.31 26.70
N ARG A 200 6.24 2.20 27.11
CA ARG A 200 6.20 0.93 26.36
C ARG A 200 4.78 0.39 26.23
N ARG A 201 4.02 0.33 27.32
CA ARG A 201 2.62 -0.09 27.31
C ARG A 201 1.75 0.84 26.46
N GLN A 202 2.05 2.14 26.46
CA GLN A 202 1.35 3.10 25.61
C GLN A 202 1.58 2.83 24.12
N LEU A 203 2.82 2.57 23.71
CA LEU A 203 3.11 2.16 22.33
C LEU A 203 2.37 0.87 21.94
N LEU A 204 2.30 -0.12 22.83
CA LEU A 204 1.54 -1.34 22.57
C LEU A 204 0.03 -1.07 22.43
N ARG A 205 -0.55 -0.16 23.23
CA ARG A 205 -1.95 0.26 23.10
C ARG A 205 -2.22 1.02 21.81
N LEU A 206 -1.30 1.88 21.35
CA LEU A 206 -1.40 2.53 20.04
C LEU A 206 -1.51 1.47 18.94
N ILE A 207 -0.63 0.47 18.95
CA ILE A 207 -0.66 -0.62 17.97
C ILE A 207 -1.99 -1.38 18.04
N GLN A 208 -2.43 -1.75 19.24
CA GLN A 208 -3.69 -2.50 19.45
C GLN A 208 -4.92 -1.71 18.97
N SER A 209 -4.99 -0.41 19.25
CA SER A 209 -6.16 0.43 18.92
C SER A 209 -6.23 0.85 17.45
N THR A 210 -5.08 0.89 16.77
CA THR A 210 -4.98 1.19 15.33
C THR A 210 -4.90 -0.07 14.47
N HIS A 211 -4.68 -1.23 15.09
CA HIS A 211 -4.39 -2.51 14.45
C HIS A 211 -3.27 -2.39 13.41
N GLU A 212 -2.18 -1.69 13.77
CA GLU A 212 -1.10 -1.37 12.85
C GLU A 212 -0.29 -2.61 12.45
N ILE A 213 -0.62 -3.17 11.28
CA ILE A 213 -0.04 -4.41 10.79
C ILE A 213 1.46 -4.27 10.46
N ASP A 214 1.92 -3.08 10.09
CA ASP A 214 3.34 -2.83 9.80
C ASP A 214 4.23 -2.98 11.05
N ALA A 215 3.65 -3.02 12.26
CA ALA A 215 4.38 -3.27 13.49
C ALA A 215 4.73 -4.76 13.70
N THR A 216 4.05 -5.70 13.04
CA THR A 216 4.16 -7.15 13.27
C THR A 216 5.59 -7.67 13.19
N ALA A 217 6.35 -7.28 12.16
CA ALA A 217 7.75 -7.67 12.00
C ALA A 217 8.62 -7.29 13.20
N SER A 218 8.44 -6.06 13.72
CA SER A 218 9.17 -5.60 14.91
C SER A 218 8.73 -6.38 16.16
N LEU A 219 7.43 -6.69 16.30
CA LEU A 219 6.92 -7.45 17.45
C LEU A 219 7.51 -8.87 17.49
N TYR A 220 7.57 -9.58 16.35
CA TYR A 220 8.22 -10.89 16.28
C TYR A 220 9.72 -10.81 16.59
N GLN A 221 10.42 -9.78 16.09
CA GLN A 221 11.82 -9.56 16.41
C GLN A 221 12.03 -9.39 17.92
N PHE A 222 11.16 -8.64 18.61
CA PHE A 222 11.26 -8.45 20.06
C PHE A 222 10.88 -9.70 20.85
N LEU A 223 9.97 -10.54 20.36
CA LEU A 223 9.68 -11.83 20.98
C LEU A 223 10.89 -12.78 20.92
N ARG A 224 11.70 -12.70 19.85
CA ARG A 224 12.96 -13.46 19.72
C ARG A 224 14.14 -12.82 20.46
N TRP A 225 14.00 -11.59 20.95
CA TRP A 225 15.11 -10.86 21.56
C TRP A 225 15.41 -11.39 22.98
N PRO A 226 16.63 -11.91 23.26
CA PRO A 226 16.93 -12.62 24.51
C PRO A 226 16.76 -11.80 25.80
N HIS A 227 16.76 -10.48 25.69
CA HIS A 227 16.66 -9.57 26.84
C HIS A 227 15.26 -9.00 27.04
N THR A 228 14.25 -9.42 26.27
CA THR A 228 12.88 -8.93 26.42
C THR A 228 12.29 -9.45 27.74
N PRO A 229 11.89 -8.57 28.68
CA PRO A 229 11.30 -9.00 29.95
C PRO A 229 10.02 -9.80 29.76
N ASP A 230 9.75 -10.78 30.65
CA ASP A 230 8.59 -11.68 30.57
C ASP A 230 7.25 -10.94 30.43
N TRP A 231 7.04 -9.90 31.25
CA TRP A 231 5.82 -9.08 31.14
C TRP A 231 5.70 -8.47 29.74
N LEU A 232 6.80 -7.98 29.16
CA LEU A 232 6.77 -7.36 27.84
C LEU A 232 6.48 -8.40 26.77
N GLN A 233 7.04 -9.62 26.86
CA GLN A 233 6.72 -10.72 25.95
C GLN A 233 5.21 -11.04 25.94
N LEU A 234 4.58 -11.12 27.11
CA LEU A 234 3.13 -11.35 27.22
C LEU A 234 2.31 -10.24 26.55
N HIS A 235 2.69 -8.98 26.76
CA HIS A 235 1.99 -7.84 26.17
C HIS A 235 2.25 -7.72 24.66
N LEU A 236 3.46 -8.04 24.17
CA LEU A 236 3.77 -8.15 22.74
C LEU A 236 2.90 -9.21 22.06
N LEU A 237 2.80 -10.40 22.67
CA LEU A 237 1.96 -11.48 22.18
C LEU A 237 0.46 -11.12 22.22
N ASN A 238 0.01 -10.45 23.27
CA ASN A 238 -1.36 -9.94 23.34
C ASN A 238 -1.63 -8.87 22.27
N THR A 239 -0.64 -8.04 21.96
CA THR A 239 -0.72 -7.10 20.84
C THR A 239 -0.80 -7.84 19.51
N LEU A 240 0.03 -8.85 19.25
CA LEU A 240 -0.10 -9.70 18.07
C LEU A 240 -1.49 -10.37 17.96
N ARG A 241 -2.05 -10.85 19.08
CA ARG A 241 -3.43 -11.39 19.12
C ARG A 241 -4.47 -10.37 18.62
N SER A 242 -4.30 -9.09 18.94
CA SER A 242 -5.24 -8.02 18.51
C SER A 242 -5.08 -7.58 17.05
N ILE A 243 -3.89 -7.73 16.48
CA ILE A 243 -3.59 -7.42 15.07
C ILE A 243 -3.90 -8.62 14.18
N GLY A 244 -3.81 -9.83 14.72
CA GLY A 244 -3.78 -11.07 13.95
C GLY A 244 -2.38 -11.66 13.93
N ILE A 245 -2.27 -12.95 14.27
CA ILE A 245 -1.06 -13.73 14.02
C ILE A 245 -1.22 -14.35 12.65
N SER A 246 -0.22 -14.18 11.80
CA SER A 246 -0.14 -14.87 10.52
C SER A 246 -0.39 -16.37 10.70
N GLN A 247 -1.17 -16.99 9.81
CA GLN A 247 -1.59 -18.39 9.96
C GLN A 247 -0.47 -19.40 9.66
N ALA A 248 0.79 -19.00 9.87
CA ALA A 248 2.04 -19.59 9.38
C ALA A 248 2.04 -19.69 7.84
N SER A 249 2.96 -18.98 7.23
CA SER A 249 3.25 -19.15 5.80
C SER A 249 3.66 -20.60 5.52
N LEU A 250 3.28 -21.11 4.35
CA LEU A 250 3.80 -22.40 3.88
C LEU A 250 5.29 -22.31 3.49
N THR A 251 5.84 -21.09 3.38
CA THR A 251 7.15 -20.80 2.79
C THR A 251 8.07 -19.86 3.60
N ASP A 252 7.56 -19.05 4.54
CA ASP A 252 8.28 -18.02 5.31
C ASP A 252 8.67 -18.54 6.70
N SER A 253 9.96 -18.85 6.87
CA SER A 253 10.57 -19.36 8.10
C SER A 253 10.79 -18.29 9.18
N ASP A 254 10.61 -17.00 8.88
CA ASP A 254 10.96 -15.93 9.81
C ASP A 254 9.85 -15.56 10.81
N ARG A 255 8.66 -16.15 10.68
CA ARG A 255 7.54 -15.95 11.62
C ARG A 255 7.48 -17.07 12.66
N LEU A 256 7.21 -16.70 13.92
CA LEU A 256 6.99 -17.70 14.98
C LEU A 256 5.60 -18.32 14.81
N SER A 257 5.56 -19.65 14.71
CA SER A 257 4.33 -20.43 14.67
C SER A 257 3.56 -20.34 16.00
N PRO A 258 2.24 -20.57 15.99
CA PRO A 258 1.47 -20.65 17.24
C PRO A 258 2.02 -21.67 18.25
N ALA A 259 2.61 -22.77 17.78
CA ALA A 259 3.23 -23.78 18.62
C ALA A 259 4.52 -23.26 19.30
N GLU A 260 5.41 -22.59 18.56
CA GLU A 260 6.62 -21.98 19.14
C GLU A 260 6.27 -20.90 20.17
N LEU A 261 5.23 -20.09 19.88
CA LEU A 261 4.74 -19.09 20.83
C LEU A 261 4.13 -19.75 22.07
N LEU A 262 3.42 -20.87 21.92
CA LEU A 262 2.86 -21.63 23.03
C LEU A 262 3.96 -22.13 23.96
N ASP A 263 4.98 -22.77 23.39
CA ASP A 263 6.12 -23.31 24.14
C ASP A 263 6.87 -22.20 24.90
N ALA A 264 7.10 -21.05 24.25
CA ALA A 264 7.74 -19.90 24.88
C ALA A 264 6.95 -19.39 26.11
N VAL A 265 5.61 -19.28 26.00
CA VAL A 265 4.76 -18.82 27.11
C VAL A 265 4.65 -19.89 28.21
N GLN A 266 4.66 -21.18 27.86
CA GLN A 266 4.64 -22.28 28.83
C GLN A 266 5.88 -22.28 29.70
N GLN A 267 7.06 -22.04 29.12
CA GLN A 267 8.35 -22.03 29.81
C GLN A 267 8.60 -20.76 30.64
N MET A 268 7.78 -19.72 30.47
CA MET A 268 7.92 -18.45 31.18
C MET A 268 7.72 -18.61 32.70
N PRO A 269 8.67 -18.15 33.55
CA PRO A 269 8.52 -18.13 35.00
C PRO A 269 7.31 -17.31 35.45
N THR A 270 6.60 -17.76 36.50
CA THR A 270 5.37 -17.09 36.95
C THR A 270 5.57 -16.20 38.17
N GLU A 271 6.70 -16.35 38.85
CA GLU A 271 7.05 -15.66 40.10
C GLU A 271 7.38 -14.19 39.86
N THR A 272 7.82 -13.85 38.64
CA THR A 272 8.19 -12.50 38.19
C THR A 272 7.01 -11.68 37.68
N LEU A 273 5.84 -12.32 37.51
CA LEU A 273 4.67 -11.72 36.87
C LEU A 273 3.71 -11.08 37.88
N SER A 274 3.12 -9.95 37.49
CA SER A 274 2.01 -9.35 38.23
C SER A 274 0.77 -10.27 38.24
N VAL A 275 -0.24 -9.96 39.06
CA VAL A 275 -1.50 -10.71 39.06
C VAL A 275 -2.17 -10.63 37.69
N ASP A 276 -2.22 -9.44 37.09
CA ASP A 276 -2.83 -9.21 35.78
C ASP A 276 -2.06 -9.93 34.67
N ASP A 277 -0.71 -9.92 34.72
CA ASP A 277 0.12 -10.62 33.74
C ASP A 277 -0.01 -12.15 33.87
N ARG A 278 -0.22 -12.69 35.08
CA ARG A 278 -0.52 -14.12 35.27
C ARG A 278 -1.85 -14.51 34.68
N GLN A 279 -2.89 -13.67 34.82
CA GLN A 279 -4.17 -13.91 34.16
C GLN A 279 -4.04 -13.84 32.63
N LEU A 280 -3.33 -12.82 32.11
CA LEU A 280 -3.06 -12.70 30.68
C LEU A 280 -2.31 -13.93 30.14
N ARG A 281 -1.33 -14.44 30.88
CA ARG A 281 -0.62 -15.68 30.52
C ARG A 281 -1.58 -16.86 30.41
N ILE A 282 -2.50 -17.06 31.36
CA ILE A 282 -3.49 -18.14 31.31
C ILE A 282 -4.36 -18.02 30.05
N ASP A 283 -4.84 -16.81 29.75
CA ASP A 283 -5.68 -16.55 28.59
C ASP A 283 -4.92 -16.79 27.27
N LEU A 284 -3.66 -16.37 27.20
CA LEU A 284 -2.79 -16.57 26.04
C LEU A 284 -2.43 -18.04 25.83
N LEU A 285 -2.13 -18.80 26.88
CA LEU A 285 -1.89 -20.24 26.80
C LEU A 285 -3.10 -20.98 26.22
N ALA A 286 -4.30 -20.69 26.75
CA ALA A 286 -5.52 -21.31 26.27
C ALA A 286 -5.83 -20.94 24.81
N TRP A 287 -5.56 -19.69 24.42
CA TRP A 287 -5.75 -19.23 23.05
C TRP A 287 -4.74 -19.85 22.07
N LEU A 288 -3.44 -19.82 22.40
CA LEU A 288 -2.38 -20.39 21.57
C LEU A 288 -2.51 -21.90 21.43
N ALA A 289 -2.87 -22.62 22.51
CA ALA A 289 -3.11 -24.06 22.43
C ALA A 289 -4.23 -24.41 21.44
N ARG A 290 -5.33 -23.63 21.45
CA ARG A 290 -6.41 -23.82 20.46
C ARG A 290 -5.96 -23.46 19.05
N LEU A 291 -5.20 -22.38 18.89
CA LEU A 291 -4.72 -21.93 17.58
C LEU A 291 -3.70 -22.91 16.97
N ALA A 292 -2.82 -23.49 17.79
CA ALA A 292 -1.85 -24.49 17.36
C ALA A 292 -2.50 -25.84 17.00
N ASP A 293 -3.53 -26.25 17.76
CA ASP A 293 -4.25 -27.52 17.55
C ASP A 293 -5.24 -27.46 16.38
N LYS A 294 -6.05 -26.39 16.31
CA LYS A 294 -7.21 -26.32 15.41
C LYS A 294 -7.14 -25.21 14.37
N GLY A 295 -6.19 -24.28 14.50
CA GLY A 295 -6.14 -23.09 13.66
C GLY A 295 -7.23 -22.08 14.04
N VAL A 296 -7.82 -21.42 13.03
CA VAL A 296 -8.84 -20.40 13.24
C VAL A 296 -10.07 -21.02 13.90
N SER A 297 -10.48 -20.53 15.07
CA SER A 297 -11.58 -21.13 15.86
C SER A 297 -12.97 -20.52 15.60
N GLY A 298 -13.05 -19.38 14.91
CA GLY A 298 -14.29 -18.64 14.63
C GLY A 298 -14.56 -18.44 13.14
N PRO A 299 -15.69 -17.82 12.75
CA PRO A 299 -16.02 -17.58 11.35
C PRO A 299 -15.07 -16.58 10.67
N THR A 300 -14.33 -15.81 11.46
CA THR A 300 -13.43 -14.75 11.00
C THR A 300 -12.00 -14.96 11.50
N PHE A 301 -11.06 -14.34 10.79
CA PHE A 301 -9.66 -14.19 11.13
C PHE A 301 -9.30 -12.70 11.15
N ARG A 302 -8.71 -12.22 12.24
CA ARG A 302 -8.24 -10.83 12.36
C ARG A 302 -6.96 -10.67 11.56
N TRP A 303 -6.91 -9.66 10.70
CA TRP A 303 -5.76 -9.30 9.88
C TRP A 303 -5.62 -7.78 9.79
N GLY A 304 -4.74 -7.23 10.63
CA GLY A 304 -4.62 -5.80 10.84
C GLY A 304 -5.97 -5.16 11.16
N PRO A 305 -6.38 -4.11 10.42
CA PRO A 305 -7.62 -3.40 10.69
C PRO A 305 -8.90 -4.19 10.34
N VAL A 306 -8.79 -5.38 9.73
CA VAL A 306 -9.93 -6.10 9.15
C VAL A 306 -10.13 -7.46 9.81
N GLU A 307 -11.38 -7.93 9.88
CA GLU A 307 -11.69 -9.34 10.12
C GLU A 307 -12.11 -9.99 8.81
N ILE A 308 -11.25 -10.86 8.27
CA ILE A 308 -11.51 -11.60 7.04
C ILE A 308 -12.37 -12.82 7.36
N GLN A 309 -13.33 -13.14 6.50
CA GLN A 309 -14.09 -14.39 6.53
C GLN A 309 -14.17 -15.01 5.13
N ALA A 310 -14.54 -16.29 5.06
CA ALA A 310 -14.80 -16.95 3.78
C ALA A 310 -15.86 -16.17 2.96
N GLY A 311 -15.55 -15.90 1.70
CA GLY A 311 -16.38 -15.11 0.78
C GLY A 311 -15.98 -13.65 0.63
N ASP A 312 -15.09 -13.13 1.49
CA ASP A 312 -14.54 -11.79 1.30
C ASP A 312 -13.63 -11.74 0.08
N TRP A 313 -13.69 -10.67 -0.71
CA TRP A 313 -12.81 -10.47 -1.86
C TRP A 313 -11.70 -9.50 -1.47
N VAL A 314 -10.45 -9.91 -1.65
CA VAL A 314 -9.26 -9.10 -1.33
C VAL A 314 -8.72 -8.54 -2.63
N LEU A 315 -8.87 -7.24 -2.82
CA LEU A 315 -8.45 -6.53 -4.01
C LEU A 315 -7.13 -5.83 -3.71
N GLN A 316 -6.14 -5.94 -4.60
CA GLN A 316 -4.84 -5.32 -4.43
C GLN A 316 -4.37 -4.54 -5.65
N ARG A 317 -3.71 -3.41 -5.37
CA ARG A 317 -3.02 -2.54 -6.33
C ARG A 317 -1.55 -2.87 -6.29
N ASN A 318 -1.06 -3.48 -7.36
CA ASN A 318 0.35 -3.69 -7.62
C ASN A 318 0.82 -2.74 -8.74
N PRO A 319 2.12 -2.42 -8.82
CA PRO A 319 2.67 -1.83 -10.03
C PRO A 319 2.42 -2.80 -11.20
N SER A 320 1.63 -2.39 -12.20
CA SER A 320 1.26 -3.25 -13.33
C SER A 320 0.83 -2.43 -14.54
N PRO A 321 1.16 -2.86 -15.76
CA PRO A 321 0.72 -2.16 -16.97
C PRO A 321 -0.78 -2.33 -17.26
N TYR A 322 -1.46 -3.34 -16.69
CA TYR A 322 -2.85 -3.68 -17.02
C TYR A 322 -3.90 -2.69 -16.49
N ASN A 323 -3.50 -1.74 -15.63
CA ASN A 323 -4.41 -0.84 -14.93
C ASN A 323 -5.14 0.18 -15.79
N ARG A 324 -4.72 0.48 -17.03
CA ARG A 324 -5.31 1.62 -17.79
C ARG A 324 -5.86 1.26 -19.16
N PHE A 325 -6.07 -0.04 -19.42
CA PHE A 325 -6.49 -0.50 -20.74
C PHE A 325 -7.99 -0.31 -20.99
N THR A 326 -8.78 -0.13 -19.94
CA THR A 326 -10.24 -0.09 -20.01
C THR A 326 -10.81 1.31 -19.93
N ASP A 327 -12.08 1.47 -20.27
CA ASP A 327 -12.83 2.71 -20.14
C ASP A 327 -13.24 3.02 -18.68
N LEU A 328 -13.04 2.10 -17.74
CA LEU A 328 -12.97 2.35 -16.30
C LEU A 328 -11.53 2.62 -15.87
N SER A 329 -10.92 3.65 -16.46
CA SER A 329 -9.50 3.99 -16.25
C SER A 329 -9.31 5.24 -15.35
N PRO A 330 -8.31 5.21 -14.44
CA PRO A 330 -7.43 4.07 -14.14
C PRO A 330 -8.16 3.00 -13.32
N GLY A 331 -7.97 1.74 -13.67
CA GLY A 331 -8.24 0.62 -12.78
C GLY A 331 -7.42 0.80 -11.51
N LEU A 332 -8.10 0.80 -10.37
CA LEU A 332 -7.46 1.03 -9.08
C LEU A 332 -6.76 -0.23 -8.55
N PHE A 333 -7.32 -1.40 -8.82
CA PHE A 333 -6.82 -2.69 -8.40
C PHE A 333 -6.44 -3.53 -9.62
N THR A 334 -5.30 -4.22 -9.51
CA THR A 334 -4.67 -5.04 -10.55
C THR A 334 -4.92 -6.52 -10.39
N HIS A 335 -5.16 -6.95 -9.16
CA HIS A 335 -5.30 -8.36 -8.83
C HIS A 335 -6.33 -8.55 -7.72
N VAL A 336 -6.89 -9.75 -7.65
CA VAL A 336 -7.96 -10.06 -6.71
C VAL A 336 -8.00 -11.55 -6.39
N GLY A 337 -8.29 -11.85 -5.13
CA GLY A 337 -8.57 -13.19 -4.65
C GLY A 337 -9.80 -13.22 -3.75
N ILE A 338 -10.29 -14.41 -3.44
CA ILE A 338 -11.44 -14.65 -2.57
C ILE A 338 -11.01 -15.45 -1.35
N ALA A 339 -11.34 -14.95 -0.17
CA ALA A 339 -11.09 -15.63 1.08
C ALA A 339 -11.90 -16.94 1.13
N ALA A 340 -11.25 -18.02 1.49
CA ALA A 340 -11.84 -19.34 1.62
C ALA A 340 -11.39 -20.01 2.91
N GLU A 341 -12.23 -20.89 3.42
CA GLU A 341 -11.90 -21.74 4.55
C GLU A 341 -11.36 -23.07 4.03
N VAL A 342 -10.12 -23.39 4.39
CA VAL A 342 -9.45 -24.66 4.05
C VAL A 342 -8.98 -25.35 5.32
N THR A 343 -8.82 -26.67 5.25
CA THR A 343 -8.18 -27.46 6.30
C THR A 343 -6.95 -28.10 5.69
N ASP A 344 -5.78 -27.86 6.28
CA ASP A 344 -4.53 -28.44 5.77
C ASP A 344 -4.40 -29.93 6.11
N ASP A 345 -3.35 -30.58 5.61
CA ASP A 345 -3.08 -32.01 5.83
C ASP A 345 -2.89 -32.37 7.32
N ALA A 346 -2.57 -31.38 8.17
CA ALA A 346 -2.46 -31.55 9.61
C ALA A 346 -3.80 -31.39 10.34
N GLY A 347 -4.90 -31.12 9.63
CA GLY A 347 -6.22 -30.91 10.21
C GLY A 347 -6.43 -29.49 10.77
N VAL A 348 -5.52 -28.56 10.49
CA VAL A 348 -5.58 -27.18 10.99
C VAL A 348 -6.44 -26.34 10.06
N ARG A 349 -7.47 -25.70 10.62
CA ARG A 349 -8.38 -24.83 9.88
C ARG A 349 -7.73 -23.47 9.61
N ARG A 350 -7.74 -23.04 8.35
CA ARG A 350 -7.17 -21.78 7.90
C ARG A 350 -8.18 -20.96 7.08
N ILE A 351 -8.03 -19.64 7.12
CA ILE A 351 -8.64 -18.72 6.17
C ILE A 351 -7.55 -18.23 5.23
N VAL A 352 -7.60 -18.68 3.99
CA VAL A 352 -6.64 -18.39 2.93
C VAL A 352 -7.29 -17.50 1.88
N ILE A 353 -6.50 -16.81 1.07
CA ILE A 353 -6.95 -16.10 -0.12
C ILE A 353 -6.70 -17.02 -1.31
N VAL A 354 -7.77 -17.36 -2.01
CA VAL A 354 -7.72 -18.21 -3.21
C VAL A 354 -7.80 -17.31 -4.43
N ASP A 355 -6.82 -17.42 -5.30
CA ASP A 355 -6.71 -16.63 -6.50
C ASP A 355 -6.18 -17.45 -7.69
N LEU A 356 -6.24 -16.83 -8.86
CA LEU A 356 -5.76 -17.41 -10.10
C LEU A 356 -4.62 -16.52 -10.62
N PRO A 357 -3.36 -16.85 -10.27
CA PRO A 357 -2.18 -16.08 -10.69
C PRO A 357 -1.90 -16.22 -12.19
N GLU A 358 -1.19 -15.24 -12.76
CA GLU A 358 -0.74 -15.26 -14.16
C GLU A 358 0.23 -16.41 -14.46
N THR A 359 0.97 -16.87 -13.46
CA THR A 359 1.95 -17.97 -13.54
C THR A 359 1.51 -19.17 -12.73
N GLY A 360 2.03 -20.36 -13.05
CA GLY A 360 1.66 -21.60 -12.39
C GLY A 360 0.58 -22.37 -13.16
N THR A 361 0.32 -23.59 -12.72
CA THR A 361 -0.67 -24.50 -13.32
C THR A 361 -1.81 -24.86 -12.37
N LYS A 362 -1.91 -24.16 -11.24
CA LYS A 362 -2.89 -24.43 -10.19
C LYS A 362 -3.51 -23.15 -9.66
N ILE A 363 -4.71 -23.27 -9.11
CA ILE A 363 -5.35 -22.23 -8.31
C ILE A 363 -4.62 -22.18 -6.97
N GLU A 364 -4.06 -21.02 -6.63
CA GLU A 364 -3.28 -20.83 -5.42
C GLU A 364 -4.17 -20.53 -4.22
N ALA A 365 -3.63 -20.76 -3.03
CA ALA A 365 -4.33 -20.64 -1.77
C ALA A 365 -3.35 -20.18 -0.70
N ASP A 366 -3.15 -18.88 -0.65
CA ASP A 366 -2.12 -18.24 0.15
C ASP A 366 -2.66 -17.67 1.46
N THR A 367 -1.80 -17.47 2.45
CA THR A 367 -2.19 -16.63 3.58
C THR A 367 -2.39 -15.18 3.11
N ALA A 368 -3.24 -14.43 3.81
CA ALA A 368 -3.49 -13.02 3.46
C ALA A 368 -2.20 -12.17 3.39
N ASP A 369 -1.20 -12.49 4.23
CA ASP A 369 0.08 -11.79 4.25
C ASP A 369 0.95 -12.08 3.01
N GLU A 370 0.94 -13.32 2.51
CA GLU A 370 1.66 -13.71 1.29
C GLU A 370 1.01 -13.05 0.08
N PHE A 371 -0.32 -13.15 -0.01
CA PHE A 371 -1.11 -12.63 -1.14
C PHE A 371 -0.89 -11.13 -1.40
N VAL A 372 -0.71 -10.33 -0.34
CA VAL A 372 -0.50 -8.87 -0.47
C VAL A 372 0.93 -8.41 -0.21
N SER A 373 1.90 -9.33 -0.17
CA SER A 373 3.28 -9.03 0.20
C SER A 373 3.92 -7.91 -0.64
N THR A 374 3.53 -7.78 -1.91
CA THR A 374 4.02 -6.75 -2.85
C THR A 374 3.02 -5.62 -3.12
N SER A 375 1.88 -5.60 -2.42
CA SER A 375 0.80 -4.64 -2.64
C SER A 375 1.14 -3.23 -2.15
N LEU A 376 0.86 -2.25 -3.01
CA LEU A 376 0.88 -0.83 -2.66
C LEU A 376 -0.32 -0.47 -1.80
N HIS A 377 -1.50 -0.95 -2.21
CA HIS A 377 -2.78 -0.73 -1.56
C HIS A 377 -3.65 -1.97 -1.67
N TRP A 378 -4.45 -2.26 -0.65
CA TRP A 378 -5.47 -3.28 -0.72
C TRP A 378 -6.73 -2.90 0.06
N ILE A 379 -7.85 -3.48 -0.38
CA ILE A 379 -9.13 -3.42 0.30
C ILE A 379 -9.76 -4.79 0.39
N VAL A 380 -10.70 -4.94 1.31
CA VAL A 380 -11.52 -6.14 1.45
C VAL A 380 -12.98 -5.77 1.18
N LEU A 381 -13.55 -6.38 0.16
CA LEU A 381 -14.97 -6.30 -0.16
C LEU A 381 -15.71 -7.51 0.43
N ARG A 382 -16.91 -7.27 0.94
CA ARG A 382 -17.79 -8.31 1.45
C ARG A 382 -19.16 -8.18 0.80
N HIS A 383 -19.71 -9.30 0.36
CA HIS A 383 -21.10 -9.34 -0.09
C HIS A 383 -22.06 -9.05 1.09
N ARG A 384 -23.06 -8.20 0.88
CA ARG A 384 -24.01 -7.77 1.91
C ARG A 384 -24.89 -8.89 2.43
N ASP A 385 -25.26 -9.86 1.57
CA ASP A 385 -25.85 -11.12 2.00
C ASP A 385 -24.76 -12.10 2.48
N PRO A 386 -24.71 -12.46 3.78
CA PRO A 386 -23.75 -13.42 4.31
C PRO A 386 -23.88 -14.81 3.72
N LYS A 387 -25.08 -15.20 3.23
CA LYS A 387 -25.27 -16.52 2.61
C LYS A 387 -24.57 -16.62 1.26
N SER A 388 -24.72 -15.59 0.42
CA SER A 388 -23.99 -15.46 -0.84
C SER A 388 -22.49 -15.41 -0.61
N ALA A 389 -22.00 -14.61 0.36
CA ALA A 389 -20.58 -14.58 0.72
C ALA A 389 -20.07 -15.99 1.07
N ALA A 390 -20.72 -16.66 2.01
CA ALA A 390 -20.32 -18.00 2.44
C ALA A 390 -20.41 -19.03 1.31
N ALA A 391 -21.36 -18.90 0.37
CA ALA A 391 -21.47 -19.77 -0.79
C ALA A 391 -20.30 -19.59 -1.76
N MET A 392 -19.94 -18.36 -2.09
CA MET A 392 -18.77 -18.07 -2.94
C MET A 392 -17.46 -18.55 -2.28
N GLY A 393 -17.29 -18.33 -0.98
CA GLY A 393 -16.14 -18.84 -0.23
C GLY A 393 -16.03 -20.38 -0.23
N ARG A 394 -17.17 -21.10 -0.17
CA ARG A 394 -17.19 -22.56 -0.32
C ARG A 394 -16.84 -23.03 -1.73
N VAL A 395 -17.26 -22.29 -2.76
CA VAL A 395 -16.85 -22.60 -4.13
C VAL A 395 -15.35 -22.42 -4.27
N ALA A 396 -14.80 -21.29 -3.83
CA ALA A 396 -13.36 -21.03 -3.85
C ALA A 396 -12.56 -22.14 -3.14
N ALA A 397 -13.01 -22.57 -1.95
CA ALA A 397 -12.37 -23.66 -1.22
C ALA A 397 -12.35 -24.99 -2.01
N LYS A 398 -13.39 -25.29 -2.80
CA LYS A 398 -13.44 -26.49 -3.66
C LYS A 398 -12.56 -26.36 -4.90
N LEU A 399 -12.27 -25.13 -5.33
CA LEU A 399 -11.44 -24.85 -6.50
C LEU A 399 -9.95 -24.72 -6.15
N ALA A 400 -9.61 -24.36 -4.92
CA ALA A 400 -8.24 -24.28 -4.43
C ALA A 400 -7.42 -25.54 -4.75
N GLY A 401 -6.21 -25.36 -5.29
CA GLY A 401 -5.29 -26.43 -5.67
C GLY A 401 -5.63 -27.19 -6.95
N ARG A 402 -6.79 -26.92 -7.59
CA ARG A 402 -7.14 -27.51 -8.90
C ARG A 402 -6.25 -26.97 -10.01
N THR A 403 -6.13 -27.75 -11.08
CA THR A 403 -5.47 -27.32 -12.31
C THR A 403 -6.13 -26.06 -12.87
N SER A 404 -5.33 -25.07 -13.21
CA SER A 404 -5.77 -23.83 -13.85
C SER A 404 -5.03 -23.56 -15.15
N GLU A 405 -5.63 -22.71 -15.96
CA GLU A 405 -5.03 -22.14 -17.17
C GLU A 405 -5.40 -20.65 -17.20
N PHE A 406 -4.39 -19.78 -17.08
CA PHE A 406 -4.62 -18.35 -17.12
C PHE A 406 -5.01 -17.91 -18.53
N ASP A 407 -6.16 -17.25 -18.65
CA ASP A 407 -6.65 -16.73 -19.91
C ASP A 407 -6.04 -15.36 -20.21
N LEU A 408 -4.98 -15.36 -21.03
CA LEU A 408 -4.31 -14.15 -21.50
C LEU A 408 -5.19 -13.29 -22.42
N THR A 409 -6.31 -13.81 -22.95
CA THR A 409 -7.22 -13.03 -23.79
C THR A 409 -8.30 -12.30 -22.99
N PHE A 410 -8.41 -12.59 -21.69
CA PHE A 410 -9.40 -12.04 -20.77
C PHE A 410 -10.85 -12.19 -21.25
N ASN A 411 -11.16 -13.34 -21.84
CA ASN A 411 -12.46 -13.67 -22.39
C ASN A 411 -13.45 -14.11 -21.30
N THR A 412 -14.28 -13.17 -20.84
CA THR A 412 -15.33 -13.42 -19.85
C THR A 412 -16.32 -14.52 -20.27
N ALA A 413 -16.52 -14.77 -21.58
CA ALA A 413 -17.43 -15.83 -22.03
C ALA A 413 -17.01 -17.23 -21.57
N LEU A 414 -15.70 -17.47 -21.36
CA LEU A 414 -15.19 -18.74 -20.84
C LEU A 414 -15.72 -19.06 -19.44
N VAL A 415 -16.07 -18.05 -18.64
CA VAL A 415 -16.68 -18.24 -17.32
C VAL A 415 -18.06 -18.90 -17.45
N HIS A 416 -18.85 -18.48 -18.44
CA HIS A 416 -20.19 -19.05 -18.68
C HIS A 416 -20.12 -20.49 -19.19
N GLU A 417 -19.17 -20.79 -20.08
CA GLU A 417 -18.95 -22.14 -20.61
C GLU A 417 -18.56 -23.16 -19.53
N GLN A 418 -17.98 -22.68 -18.44
CA GLN A 418 -17.53 -23.49 -17.30
C GLN A 418 -18.58 -23.67 -16.21
N ARG A 419 -19.87 -23.39 -16.46
CA ARG A 419 -20.92 -23.68 -15.48
C ARG A 419 -20.89 -25.15 -15.02
N GLY A 420 -21.02 -25.39 -13.72
CA GLY A 420 -20.89 -26.70 -13.10
C GLY A 420 -19.46 -27.23 -13.03
N ILE A 421 -18.44 -26.38 -13.15
CA ILE A 421 -17.02 -26.80 -13.07
C ILE A 421 -16.70 -27.45 -11.71
N VAL A 422 -17.40 -27.07 -10.64
CA VAL A 422 -17.21 -27.62 -9.30
C VAL A 422 -17.50 -29.14 -9.25
N ASP A 423 -18.41 -29.62 -10.10
CA ASP A 423 -18.79 -31.03 -10.18
C ASP A 423 -17.92 -31.84 -11.18
N ARG A 424 -16.95 -31.18 -11.83
CA ARG A 424 -16.08 -31.74 -12.89
C ARG A 424 -14.61 -31.58 -12.49
N PRO A 425 -14.10 -32.30 -11.48
CA PRO A 425 -12.80 -32.03 -10.86
C PRO A 425 -11.59 -32.22 -11.78
N ASP A 426 -11.72 -33.07 -12.81
CA ASP A 426 -10.65 -33.36 -13.78
C ASP A 426 -10.49 -32.27 -14.86
N GLU A 427 -11.48 -31.38 -14.99
CA GLU A 427 -11.40 -30.25 -15.92
C GLU A 427 -10.59 -29.10 -15.29
N ALA A 428 -9.73 -28.47 -16.09
CA ALA A 428 -8.97 -27.30 -15.67
C ALA A 428 -9.86 -26.05 -15.63
N VAL A 429 -9.64 -25.19 -14.65
CA VAL A 429 -10.30 -23.88 -14.57
C VAL A 429 -9.58 -22.90 -15.49
N ARG A 430 -10.28 -22.40 -16.51
CA ARG A 430 -9.75 -21.52 -17.56
C ARG A 430 -10.30 -20.11 -17.44
N THR A 431 -9.58 -19.21 -16.79
CA THR A 431 -10.01 -17.82 -16.65
C THR A 431 -8.84 -16.97 -16.15
N TYR A 432 -9.10 -15.75 -15.71
CA TYR A 432 -8.14 -14.82 -15.13
C TYR A 432 -8.66 -14.36 -13.76
N CYS A 433 -7.89 -13.57 -13.00
CA CYS A 433 -8.17 -13.26 -11.60
C CYS A 433 -9.62 -12.78 -11.30
N ALA A 434 -10.13 -11.77 -12.02
CA ALA A 434 -11.50 -11.30 -11.83
C ALA A 434 -12.56 -12.26 -12.42
N GLY A 435 -12.22 -12.97 -13.49
CA GLY A 435 -13.09 -14.03 -14.04
C GLY A 435 -13.26 -15.21 -13.08
N PHE A 436 -12.26 -15.50 -12.24
CA PHE A 436 -12.37 -16.49 -11.17
C PHE A 436 -13.41 -16.09 -10.10
N LEU A 437 -13.53 -14.79 -9.79
CA LEU A 437 -14.60 -14.31 -8.90
C LEU A 437 -15.98 -14.48 -9.55
N ALA A 438 -16.11 -14.13 -10.83
CA ALA A 438 -17.35 -14.32 -11.58
C ALA A 438 -17.74 -15.81 -11.66
N LEU A 439 -16.77 -16.70 -11.81
CA LEU A 439 -16.96 -18.15 -11.74
C LEU A 439 -17.46 -18.58 -10.36
N CYS A 440 -16.82 -18.11 -9.29
CA CYS A 440 -17.25 -18.39 -7.91
C CYS A 440 -18.68 -17.91 -7.63
N ALA A 441 -19.04 -16.72 -8.13
CA ALA A 441 -20.40 -16.19 -8.05
C ALA A 441 -21.40 -17.06 -8.81
N GLN A 442 -21.10 -17.42 -10.07
CA GLN A 442 -21.95 -18.27 -10.90
C GLN A 442 -22.25 -19.62 -10.22
N GLU A 443 -21.21 -20.31 -9.73
CA GLU A 443 -21.36 -21.61 -9.06
C GLU A 443 -22.04 -21.49 -7.69
N ALA A 444 -21.99 -20.31 -7.06
CA ALA A 444 -22.72 -20.01 -5.84
C ALA A 444 -24.19 -19.63 -6.09
N GLY A 445 -24.63 -19.53 -7.35
CA GLY A 445 -25.98 -19.10 -7.72
C GLY A 445 -26.19 -17.59 -7.62
N VAL A 446 -25.12 -16.81 -7.61
CA VAL A 446 -25.13 -15.34 -7.63
C VAL A 446 -24.84 -14.86 -9.06
N SER A 447 -25.60 -13.89 -9.55
CA SER A 447 -25.34 -13.29 -10.86
C SER A 447 -24.08 -12.45 -10.76
N TRP A 448 -23.06 -12.77 -11.56
CA TRP A 448 -21.84 -11.98 -11.58
C TRP A 448 -22.11 -10.58 -12.17
N GLU A 449 -23.11 -10.41 -13.02
CA GLU A 449 -23.53 -9.12 -13.58
C GLU A 449 -23.98 -8.15 -12.47
N GLN A 450 -24.52 -8.66 -11.36
CA GLN A 450 -24.83 -7.85 -10.17
C GLN A 450 -23.56 -7.42 -9.41
N LEU A 451 -22.51 -8.25 -9.47
CA LEU A 451 -21.23 -8.01 -8.81
C LEU A 451 -20.29 -7.17 -9.68
N PHE A 452 -20.48 -7.14 -11.00
CA PHE A 452 -19.74 -6.34 -11.96
C PHE A 452 -20.72 -5.53 -12.83
N PRO A 453 -21.39 -4.50 -12.25
CA PRO A 453 -22.49 -3.80 -12.92
C PRO A 453 -22.04 -2.94 -14.11
N LEU A 454 -20.73 -2.70 -14.25
CA LEU A 454 -20.15 -1.91 -15.33
C LEU A 454 -19.22 -2.79 -16.16
N VAL A 455 -19.74 -3.38 -17.25
CA VAL A 455 -18.91 -4.15 -18.20
C VAL A 455 -17.90 -3.23 -18.87
N GLU A 456 -16.63 -3.62 -18.87
CA GLU A 456 -15.52 -2.78 -19.36
C GLU A 456 -15.16 -3.08 -20.81
N ARG A 457 -14.69 -2.04 -21.50
CA ARG A 457 -14.21 -2.09 -22.89
C ARG A 457 -12.87 -1.37 -23.00
N PRO A 458 -12.10 -1.58 -24.08
CA PRO A 458 -10.90 -0.79 -24.32
C PRO A 458 -11.21 0.70 -24.27
N ILE A 459 -10.33 1.49 -23.64
CA ILE A 459 -10.56 2.93 -23.41
C ILE A 459 -10.85 3.71 -24.70
N ASN A 460 -10.30 3.28 -25.83
CA ASN A 460 -10.54 3.81 -27.17
C ASN A 460 -10.10 2.80 -28.25
N ASP A 461 -10.40 3.11 -29.51
CA ASP A 461 -10.04 2.28 -30.66
C ASP A 461 -8.53 2.03 -30.77
N ARG A 462 -7.69 3.05 -30.48
CA ARG A 462 -6.22 2.94 -30.52
C ARG A 462 -5.71 1.89 -29.52
N CYS A 463 -6.24 1.92 -28.30
CA CYS A 463 -5.93 0.93 -27.28
C CYS A 463 -6.36 -0.45 -27.75
N GLY A 464 -7.58 -0.59 -28.28
CA GLY A 464 -8.08 -1.85 -28.84
C GLY A 464 -7.20 -2.41 -29.96
N GLU A 465 -6.74 -1.56 -30.89
CA GLU A 465 -5.81 -1.93 -31.96
C GLU A 465 -4.45 -2.41 -31.42
N ASN A 466 -3.89 -1.67 -30.46
CA ASN A 466 -2.62 -2.01 -29.85
C ASN A 466 -2.73 -3.34 -29.07
N LEU A 467 -3.77 -3.53 -28.25
CA LEU A 467 -4.02 -4.78 -27.54
C LEU A 467 -4.18 -5.96 -28.50
N LYS A 468 -4.94 -5.77 -29.59
CA LYS A 468 -5.09 -6.79 -30.63
C LYS A 468 -3.76 -7.15 -31.29
N SER A 469 -2.86 -6.18 -31.48
CA SER A 469 -1.51 -6.44 -32.00
C SER A 469 -0.67 -7.32 -31.07
N LEU A 470 -0.97 -7.29 -29.76
CA LEU A 470 -0.37 -8.16 -28.74
C LEU A 470 -1.04 -9.54 -28.66
N GLY A 471 -2.15 -9.75 -29.36
CA GLY A 471 -2.97 -10.96 -29.26
C GLY A 471 -3.97 -10.93 -28.09
N LEU A 472 -4.18 -9.77 -27.47
CA LEU A 472 -5.15 -9.57 -26.40
C LEU A 472 -6.49 -9.12 -27.01
N THR A 473 -7.60 -9.74 -26.59
CA THR A 473 -8.95 -9.39 -27.08
C THR A 473 -9.86 -9.01 -25.93
N MET A 474 -9.80 -7.74 -25.52
CA MET A 474 -10.71 -7.19 -24.50
C MET A 474 -12.04 -6.78 -25.15
N THR A 475 -12.96 -7.73 -25.35
CA THR A 475 -14.32 -7.44 -25.86
C THR A 475 -15.29 -7.10 -24.74
N GLU A 476 -15.39 -7.97 -23.75
CA GLU A 476 -16.12 -7.79 -22.49
C GLU A 476 -15.17 -8.18 -21.37
N PHE A 477 -14.68 -7.18 -20.65
CA PHE A 477 -13.70 -7.37 -19.60
C PHE A 477 -14.32 -7.09 -18.23
N LEU A 478 -13.93 -7.90 -17.25
CA LEU A 478 -14.18 -7.64 -15.84
C LEU A 478 -12.84 -7.27 -15.19
N SER A 479 -12.66 -6.03 -14.73
CA SER A 479 -11.46 -5.71 -13.94
C SER A 479 -11.63 -6.14 -12.48
N PRO A 480 -10.50 -6.30 -11.76
CA PRO A 480 -10.51 -6.37 -10.30
C PRO A 480 -11.14 -5.14 -9.62
N SER A 481 -11.27 -4.01 -10.33
CA SER A 481 -11.91 -2.79 -9.80
C SER A 481 -13.43 -2.75 -9.99
N GLY A 482 -13.97 -3.48 -10.96
CA GLY A 482 -15.41 -3.55 -11.25
C GLY A 482 -16.31 -3.83 -10.01
N PRO A 483 -15.92 -4.72 -9.09
CA PRO A 483 -16.69 -5.04 -7.89
C PRO A 483 -16.93 -3.89 -6.93
N LEU A 484 -16.11 -2.83 -6.99
CA LEU A 484 -16.32 -1.61 -6.20
C LEU A 484 -17.70 -0.99 -6.46
N PHE A 485 -18.20 -1.11 -7.68
CA PHE A 485 -19.44 -0.47 -8.08
C PHE A 485 -20.67 -1.32 -7.73
N SER A 486 -20.51 -2.59 -7.33
CA SER A 486 -21.66 -3.41 -6.95
C SER A 486 -22.34 -2.87 -5.69
N PRO A 487 -23.67 -2.59 -5.73
CA PRO A 487 -24.41 -2.19 -4.54
C PRO A 487 -24.49 -3.33 -3.50
N ASP A 488 -24.29 -4.57 -3.93
CA ASP A 488 -24.30 -5.76 -3.09
C ASP A 488 -22.96 -6.01 -2.41
N MET A 489 -21.91 -5.27 -2.76
CA MET A 489 -20.61 -5.32 -2.09
C MET A 489 -20.45 -4.12 -1.15
N GLN A 490 -19.71 -4.32 -0.05
CA GLN A 490 -19.30 -3.26 0.86
C GLN A 490 -17.83 -3.41 1.21
N ILE A 491 -17.12 -2.28 1.34
CA ILE A 491 -15.76 -2.27 1.86
C ILE A 491 -15.83 -2.51 3.37
N VAL A 492 -15.26 -3.63 3.84
CA VAL A 492 -15.18 -3.95 5.28
C VAL A 492 -13.84 -3.59 5.89
N GLY A 493 -12.86 -3.26 5.05
CA GLY A 493 -11.61 -2.68 5.50
C GLY A 493 -10.64 -2.41 4.36
N ALA A 494 -9.63 -1.63 4.68
CA ALA A 494 -8.59 -1.20 3.77
C ALA A 494 -7.28 -1.03 4.53
N ARG A 495 -6.17 -1.23 3.84
CA ARG A 495 -4.85 -0.82 4.33
C ARG A 495 -4.48 0.53 3.74
N PRO A 496 -4.21 1.55 4.56
CA PRO A 496 -3.58 2.77 4.07
C PRO A 496 -2.25 2.42 3.37
N PRO A 497 -2.04 2.82 2.12
CA PRO A 497 -0.84 2.46 1.37
C PRO A 497 0.41 3.08 2.01
N MET A 498 1.58 2.49 1.75
CA MET A 498 2.86 3.14 2.03
C MET A 498 3.62 3.30 0.72
N TYR A 499 3.63 4.52 0.18
CA TYR A 499 4.38 4.84 -1.02
C TYR A 499 5.81 5.19 -0.66
N ALA A 500 6.65 4.15 -0.58
CA ALA A 500 8.08 4.35 -0.60
C ALA A 500 8.50 4.90 -1.99
N PRO A 501 9.50 5.80 -2.05
CA PRO A 501 9.83 6.49 -3.30
C PRO A 501 10.29 5.60 -4.47
N ASP A 502 10.91 4.46 -4.18
CA ASP A 502 11.25 3.40 -5.13
C ASP A 502 10.00 2.83 -5.81
N ASN A 503 8.98 2.49 -5.03
CA ASN A 503 7.70 2.03 -5.55
C ASN A 503 6.98 3.08 -6.38
N GLN A 504 7.10 4.36 -6.00
CA GLN A 504 6.56 5.48 -6.78
C GLN A 504 7.22 5.58 -8.17
N ILE A 505 8.53 5.38 -8.25
CA ILE A 505 9.26 5.37 -9.53
C ILE A 505 8.80 4.21 -10.41
N ARG A 506 8.69 3.00 -9.84
CA ARG A 506 8.18 1.82 -10.55
C ARG A 506 6.78 2.05 -11.10
N GLU A 507 5.86 2.51 -10.26
CA GLU A 507 4.49 2.79 -10.67
C GLU A 507 4.43 3.83 -11.80
N ALA A 508 5.24 4.90 -11.72
CA ALA A 508 5.31 5.91 -12.78
C ALA A 508 5.75 5.34 -14.15
N VAL A 509 6.59 4.30 -14.17
CA VAL A 509 6.99 3.58 -15.38
C VAL A 509 5.82 2.79 -15.98
N TYR A 510 5.13 1.97 -15.17
CA TYR A 510 3.99 1.19 -15.66
C TYR A 510 2.82 2.08 -16.08
N ASP A 511 2.54 3.14 -15.31
CA ASP A 511 1.49 4.11 -15.62
C ASP A 511 1.75 4.84 -16.94
N GLN A 512 3.01 5.13 -17.25
CA GLN A 512 3.38 5.72 -18.53
C GLN A 512 3.09 4.78 -19.68
N PHE A 513 3.48 3.50 -19.58
CA PHE A 513 3.18 2.51 -20.60
C PHE A 513 1.66 2.40 -20.82
N ALA A 514 0.92 2.27 -19.71
CA ALA A 514 -0.52 2.10 -19.72
C ALA A 514 -1.25 3.33 -20.26
N ARG A 515 -0.71 4.54 -20.03
CA ARG A 515 -1.21 5.77 -20.68
C ARG A 515 -0.93 5.77 -22.18
N ARG A 516 0.32 5.50 -22.58
CA ARG A 516 0.76 5.60 -23.98
C ARG A 516 0.12 4.60 -24.91
N ILE A 517 -0.24 3.40 -24.43
CA ILE A 517 -0.96 2.41 -25.23
C ILE A 517 -2.30 2.93 -25.76
N SER A 518 -2.90 3.92 -25.08
CA SER A 518 -4.15 4.56 -25.52
C SER A 518 -3.94 5.78 -26.41
N GLU A 519 -2.74 6.38 -26.36
CA GLU A 519 -2.43 7.66 -27.03
C GLU A 519 -1.64 7.47 -28.34
N ARG A 520 -0.75 6.47 -28.40
CA ARG A 520 0.23 6.29 -29.47
C ARG A 520 0.17 4.88 -30.04
N LYS A 521 0.65 4.71 -31.27
CA LYS A 521 0.80 3.39 -31.89
C LYS A 521 1.90 2.62 -31.16
N PHE A 522 1.59 1.44 -30.67
CA PHE A 522 2.56 0.54 -30.06
C PHE A 522 3.53 0.01 -31.12
N GLN A 523 4.82 0.12 -30.84
CA GLN A 523 5.89 -0.45 -31.65
C GLN A 523 7.00 -0.93 -30.70
N MET A 524 7.30 -2.22 -30.72
CA MET A 524 8.38 -2.76 -29.90
C MET A 524 9.52 -3.26 -30.79
N HIS A 525 10.74 -2.89 -30.41
CA HIS A 525 11.95 -3.46 -30.99
C HIS A 525 12.39 -4.65 -30.15
N GLU A 526 12.16 -5.86 -30.66
CA GLU A 526 12.65 -7.09 -30.03
C GLU A 526 14.17 -7.21 -30.15
N THR A 527 14.82 -7.56 -29.03
CA THR A 527 16.20 -8.07 -29.06
C THR A 527 16.28 -9.40 -29.80
N SER A 528 17.48 -9.83 -30.20
CA SER A 528 17.67 -11.14 -30.85
C SER A 528 17.21 -12.30 -29.97
N ALA A 529 17.35 -12.19 -28.64
CA ALA A 529 16.90 -13.20 -27.69
C ALA A 529 15.36 -13.26 -27.60
N GLN A 530 14.70 -12.09 -27.51
CA GLN A 530 13.23 -11.99 -27.49
C GLN A 530 12.62 -12.50 -28.80
N ARG A 531 13.23 -12.15 -29.94
CA ARG A 531 12.81 -12.68 -31.25
C ARG A 531 12.95 -14.20 -31.35
N LEU A 532 14.04 -14.77 -30.83
CA LEU A 532 14.21 -16.21 -30.78
C LEU A 532 13.13 -16.87 -29.91
N ARG A 533 12.82 -16.29 -28.74
CA ARG A 533 11.74 -16.78 -27.86
C ARG A 533 10.39 -16.74 -28.58
N GLN A 534 10.10 -15.65 -29.29
CA GLN A 534 8.87 -15.51 -30.09
C GLN A 534 8.79 -16.57 -31.19
N GLN A 535 9.90 -16.82 -31.90
CA GLN A 535 9.96 -17.88 -32.92
C GLN A 535 9.78 -19.29 -32.32
N LEU A 536 10.35 -19.55 -31.13
CA LEU A 536 10.14 -20.80 -30.42
C LEU A 536 8.68 -20.97 -29.97
N ALA A 537 8.06 -19.88 -29.50
CA ALA A 537 6.64 -19.87 -29.15
C ALA A 537 5.75 -20.14 -30.39
N GLU A 538 6.08 -19.54 -31.55
CA GLU A 538 5.38 -19.81 -32.81
C GLU A 538 5.50 -21.28 -33.22
N LEU A 539 6.70 -21.87 -33.12
CA LEU A 539 6.93 -23.30 -33.37
C LEU A 539 6.12 -24.21 -32.43
N SER A 540 5.77 -23.76 -31.23
CA SER A 540 4.93 -24.53 -30.30
C SER A 540 3.50 -24.79 -30.82
N SER A 541 3.07 -24.04 -31.83
CA SER A 541 1.79 -24.26 -32.53
C SER A 541 1.82 -25.54 -33.36
N ASP A 542 2.97 -25.86 -33.95
CA ASP A 542 3.15 -26.99 -34.86
C ASP A 542 3.76 -28.22 -34.16
N TYR A 543 4.52 -28.01 -33.08
CA TYR A 543 5.30 -29.07 -32.41
C TYR A 543 4.93 -29.22 -30.93
N SER A 544 4.20 -30.28 -30.59
CA SER A 544 3.72 -30.55 -29.22
C SER A 544 4.84 -30.72 -28.18
N TRP A 545 5.99 -31.25 -28.57
CA TRP A 545 7.14 -31.38 -27.67
C TRP A 545 7.79 -30.03 -27.34
N VAL A 546 7.80 -29.08 -28.30
CA VAL A 546 8.27 -27.70 -28.07
C VAL A 546 7.33 -27.00 -27.10
N ARG A 547 6.02 -27.14 -27.32
CA ARG A 547 4.99 -26.62 -26.41
C ARG A 547 5.14 -27.14 -25.00
N ALA A 548 5.29 -28.45 -24.82
CA ALA A 548 5.46 -29.05 -23.50
C ALA A 548 6.75 -28.55 -22.82
N ALA A 549 7.86 -28.46 -23.55
CA ALA A 549 9.12 -27.97 -23.02
C ALA A 549 9.05 -26.49 -22.61
N LEU A 550 8.47 -25.63 -23.46
CA LEU A 550 8.29 -24.21 -23.14
C LEU A 550 7.34 -24.01 -21.97
N ALA A 551 6.23 -24.73 -21.93
CA ALA A 551 5.28 -24.66 -20.83
C ALA A 551 5.93 -25.07 -19.49
N GLN A 552 6.70 -26.16 -19.49
CA GLN A 552 7.42 -26.63 -18.32
C GLN A 552 8.49 -25.63 -17.83
N VAL A 553 9.27 -25.03 -18.74
CA VAL A 553 10.34 -24.08 -18.37
C VAL A 553 9.79 -22.78 -17.80
N ASN A 554 8.59 -22.38 -18.22
CA ASN A 554 7.95 -21.15 -17.74
C ASN A 554 6.92 -21.40 -16.63
N ASP A 555 6.78 -22.64 -16.16
CA ASP A 555 5.80 -23.05 -15.15
C ASP A 555 4.36 -22.61 -15.48
N VAL A 556 3.92 -22.92 -16.70
CA VAL A 556 2.58 -22.57 -17.21
C VAL A 556 1.91 -23.78 -17.83
N SER A 557 0.58 -23.71 -17.99
CA SER A 557 -0.17 -24.79 -18.63
C SER A 557 0.25 -24.96 -20.10
N PRO A 558 0.49 -26.20 -20.59
CA PRO A 558 0.71 -26.46 -22.01
C PRO A 558 -0.48 -26.10 -22.91
N ALA A 559 -1.67 -25.89 -22.34
CA ALA A 559 -2.85 -25.46 -23.08
C ALA A 559 -2.89 -23.95 -23.34
N MET A 560 -2.15 -23.16 -22.55
CA MET A 560 -2.07 -21.70 -22.68
C MET A 560 -1.57 -21.31 -24.09
N ASP A 561 -2.05 -20.17 -24.59
CA ASP A 561 -1.52 -19.57 -25.83
C ASP A 561 -0.09 -19.04 -25.60
N LEU A 562 0.89 -19.93 -25.83
CA LEU A 562 2.31 -19.62 -25.64
C LEU A 562 2.81 -18.50 -26.58
N VAL A 563 2.14 -18.27 -27.71
CA VAL A 563 2.50 -17.20 -28.65
C VAL A 563 2.12 -15.85 -28.07
N VAL A 564 0.90 -15.72 -27.55
CA VAL A 564 0.46 -14.51 -26.84
C VAL A 564 1.29 -14.30 -25.58
N ALA A 565 1.51 -15.37 -24.81
CA ALA A 565 2.33 -15.33 -23.60
C ALA A 565 3.75 -14.81 -23.87
N GLY A 566 4.39 -15.29 -24.94
CA GLY A 566 5.74 -14.85 -25.34
C GLY A 566 5.82 -13.35 -25.65
N ARG A 567 4.79 -12.81 -26.32
CA ARG A 567 4.71 -11.37 -26.64
C ARG A 567 4.50 -10.53 -25.39
N VAL A 568 3.55 -10.93 -24.54
CA VAL A 568 3.22 -10.22 -23.29
C VAL A 568 4.40 -10.26 -22.32
N ALA A 569 5.02 -11.43 -22.14
CA ALA A 569 6.21 -11.59 -21.30
C ALA A 569 7.34 -10.66 -21.73
N THR A 570 7.54 -10.48 -23.05
CA THR A 570 8.58 -9.57 -23.56
C THR A 570 8.33 -8.12 -23.17
N ILE A 571 7.07 -7.68 -23.13
CA ILE A 571 6.72 -6.32 -22.70
C ILE A 571 6.96 -6.15 -21.21
N VAL A 572 6.48 -7.11 -20.41
CA VAL A 572 6.63 -7.10 -18.95
C VAL A 572 8.11 -7.10 -18.57
N GLU A 573 8.93 -7.99 -19.15
CA GLU A 573 10.39 -8.02 -18.92
C GLU A 573 11.08 -6.68 -19.21
N ASN A 574 10.72 -6.03 -20.32
CA ASN A 574 11.30 -4.74 -20.68
C ASN A 574 10.81 -3.62 -19.74
N LEU A 575 9.55 -3.65 -19.30
CA LEU A 575 9.01 -2.70 -18.33
C LEU A 575 9.66 -2.87 -16.95
N ASP A 576 9.79 -4.10 -16.48
CA ASP A 576 10.45 -4.46 -15.23
C ASP A 576 11.92 -4.03 -15.28
N ALA A 577 12.63 -4.32 -16.38
CA ALA A 577 14.01 -3.88 -16.55
C ALA A 577 14.16 -2.35 -16.51
N ILE A 578 13.21 -1.59 -17.08
CA ILE A 578 13.20 -0.12 -16.96
C ILE A 578 12.92 0.30 -15.52
N ALA A 579 11.88 -0.26 -14.89
CA ALA A 579 11.44 0.09 -13.55
C ALA A 579 12.51 -0.21 -12.49
N ASP A 580 13.08 -1.41 -12.52
CA ASP A 580 14.14 -1.86 -11.62
C ASP A 580 15.40 -1.03 -11.80
N LYS A 581 15.84 -0.77 -13.04
CA LYS A 581 16.99 0.11 -13.31
C LYS A 581 16.85 1.49 -12.67
N GLN A 582 15.69 2.13 -12.81
CA GLN A 582 15.48 3.46 -12.23
C GLN A 582 15.35 3.41 -10.70
N SER A 583 14.69 2.39 -10.18
CA SER A 583 14.53 2.16 -8.73
C SER A 583 15.88 1.92 -8.05
N GLU A 584 16.73 1.07 -8.62
CA GLU A 584 18.08 0.79 -8.14
C GLU A 584 18.96 2.05 -8.19
N ALA A 585 18.95 2.76 -9.32
CA ALA A 585 19.70 4.00 -9.47
C ALA A 585 19.27 5.07 -8.45
N PHE A 586 17.97 5.16 -8.17
CA PHE A 586 17.44 6.01 -7.09
C PHE A 586 17.93 5.57 -5.71
N SER A 587 17.91 4.27 -5.40
CA SER A 587 18.38 3.72 -4.13
C SER A 587 19.86 4.04 -3.89
N ASP A 588 20.68 3.93 -4.93
CA ASP A 588 22.10 4.31 -4.89
C ASP A 588 22.28 5.81 -4.62
N ALA A 589 21.54 6.65 -5.37
CA ALA A 589 21.55 8.10 -5.18
C ALA A 589 21.16 8.47 -3.74
N MET A 590 20.12 7.84 -3.19
CA MET A 590 19.65 8.08 -1.83
C MET A 590 20.64 7.65 -0.76
N THR A 591 21.33 6.52 -0.97
CA THR A 591 22.41 6.05 -0.08
C THR A 591 23.51 7.10 0.02
N LEU A 592 23.90 7.67 -1.12
CA LEU A 592 24.94 8.69 -1.22
C LEU A 592 24.52 10.04 -0.62
N VAL A 593 23.28 10.48 -0.86
CA VAL A 593 22.75 11.74 -0.33
C VAL A 593 22.56 11.68 1.18
N SER A 594 22.00 10.58 1.69
CA SER A 594 21.73 10.43 3.13
C SER A 594 23.01 10.28 3.95
N GLY A 595 24.04 9.63 3.40
CA GLY A 595 25.34 9.47 4.04
C GLY A 595 26.31 10.61 3.79
N GLN A 596 26.06 11.45 2.77
CA GLN A 596 27.00 12.40 2.16
C GLN A 596 28.37 11.79 1.78
N ARG A 597 28.45 10.45 1.69
CA ARG A 597 29.65 9.67 1.37
C ARG A 597 29.27 8.23 1.05
N VAL A 598 30.17 7.51 0.40
CA VAL A 598 30.09 6.06 0.21
C VAL A 598 30.07 5.36 1.59
N PRO A 599 29.18 4.38 1.83
CA PRO A 599 29.12 3.66 3.09
C PRO A 599 30.47 3.00 3.44
N ALA A 600 30.96 3.22 4.67
CA ALA A 600 32.24 2.68 5.11
C ALA A 600 32.29 1.14 5.18
N LYS A 601 31.13 0.47 5.13
CA LYS A 601 30.98 -0.99 5.12
C LYS A 601 30.76 -1.58 3.72
N ALA A 602 30.69 -0.76 2.68
CA ALA A 602 30.51 -1.24 1.30
C ALA A 602 31.71 -2.09 0.87
N SER A 603 31.45 -3.10 0.03
CA SER A 603 32.53 -3.87 -0.60
C SER A 603 33.37 -2.97 -1.53
N PRO A 604 34.63 -3.32 -1.88
CA PRO A 604 35.45 -2.50 -2.78
C PRO A 604 34.79 -2.23 -4.15
N GLU A 605 34.09 -3.22 -4.69
CA GLU A 605 33.37 -3.12 -5.97
C GLU A 605 32.16 -2.18 -5.86
N GLU A 606 31.36 -2.37 -4.82
CA GLU A 606 30.21 -1.50 -4.52
C GLU A 606 30.66 -0.05 -4.23
N ALA A 607 31.77 0.14 -3.53
CA ALA A 607 32.32 1.45 -3.23
C ALA A 607 32.81 2.18 -4.50
N ALA A 608 33.44 1.46 -5.44
CA ALA A 608 33.84 2.02 -6.72
C ALA A 608 32.62 2.46 -7.54
N ARG A 609 31.62 1.57 -7.66
CA ARG A 609 30.34 1.85 -8.34
C ARG A 609 29.62 3.06 -7.76
N LEU A 610 29.46 3.12 -6.43
CA LEU A 610 28.81 4.25 -5.75
C LEU A 610 29.61 5.57 -5.88
N THR A 611 30.93 5.50 -5.99
CA THR A 611 31.77 6.67 -6.25
C THR A 611 31.50 7.25 -7.63
N GLU A 612 31.38 6.39 -8.64
CA GLU A 612 31.03 6.79 -10.02
C GLU A 612 29.63 7.38 -10.08
N VAL A 613 28.64 6.74 -9.44
CA VAL A 613 27.27 7.28 -9.34
C VAL A 613 27.27 8.67 -8.70
N LEU A 614 28.01 8.88 -7.61
CA LEU A 614 28.10 10.19 -6.96
C LEU A 614 28.74 11.26 -7.86
N ALA A 615 29.78 10.89 -8.60
CA ALA A 615 30.43 11.79 -9.54
C ALA A 615 29.47 12.20 -10.67
N GLN A 616 28.73 11.23 -11.21
CA GLN A 616 27.74 11.44 -12.26
C GLN A 616 26.60 12.35 -11.77
N LEU A 617 26.00 12.05 -10.61
CA LEU A 617 24.94 12.88 -10.03
C LEU A 617 25.36 14.34 -9.79
N LYS A 618 26.59 14.55 -9.31
CA LYS A 618 27.14 15.90 -9.13
C LYS A 618 27.40 16.62 -10.45
N SER A 619 27.74 15.87 -11.50
CA SER A 619 27.92 16.41 -12.84
C SER A 619 26.60 16.78 -13.50
N ASP A 620 25.57 15.93 -13.36
CA ASP A 620 24.27 16.12 -14.00
C ASP A 620 23.41 17.16 -13.26
N HIS A 621 23.56 17.25 -11.94
CA HIS A 621 22.75 18.12 -11.09
C HIS A 621 23.61 19.01 -10.17
N PRO A 622 24.56 19.79 -10.70
CA PRO A 622 25.51 20.55 -9.88
C PRO A 622 24.81 21.53 -8.94
N GLN A 623 23.68 22.12 -9.37
CA GLN A 623 22.91 23.06 -8.57
C GLN A 623 22.24 22.39 -7.36
N TRP A 624 21.70 21.18 -7.50
CA TRP A 624 21.06 20.48 -6.37
C TRP A 624 22.06 20.17 -5.26
N PHE A 625 23.25 19.70 -5.63
CA PHE A 625 24.30 19.43 -4.66
C PHE A 625 24.91 20.70 -4.08
N ALA A 626 25.02 21.78 -4.85
CA ALA A 626 25.45 23.08 -4.36
C ALA A 626 24.45 23.66 -3.35
N ASP A 627 23.17 23.60 -3.65
CA ASP A 627 22.11 24.10 -2.76
C ASP A 627 21.96 23.21 -1.52
N ALA A 628 22.09 21.89 -1.64
CA ALA A 628 22.13 20.99 -0.48
C ALA A 628 23.35 21.25 0.41
N ALA A 629 24.53 21.45 -0.17
CA ALA A 629 25.74 21.80 0.58
C ALA A 629 25.64 23.19 1.26
N ALA A 630 24.92 24.12 0.64
CA ALA A 630 24.62 25.43 1.20
C ALA A 630 23.45 25.43 2.21
N GLY A 631 22.83 24.27 2.47
CA GLY A 631 21.68 24.14 3.37
C GLY A 631 20.39 24.77 2.83
N LYS A 632 20.34 25.10 1.53
CA LYS A 632 19.14 25.62 0.85
C LYS A 632 18.19 24.53 0.38
N LEU A 633 18.71 23.31 0.18
CA LEU A 633 17.92 22.11 -0.02
C LEU A 633 18.13 21.19 1.18
N SER A 634 17.04 20.78 1.82
CA SER A 634 17.11 19.71 2.80
C SER A 634 17.32 18.36 2.10
N ASN A 635 17.86 17.37 2.82
CA ASN A 635 18.02 16.00 2.30
C ASN A 635 16.69 15.42 1.77
N ARG A 636 15.56 15.88 2.33
CA ARG A 636 14.21 15.48 1.93
C ARG A 636 13.78 16.13 0.62
N GLN A 637 14.03 17.43 0.43
CA GLN A 637 13.77 18.10 -0.85
C GLN A 637 14.62 17.48 -1.96
N LEU A 638 15.87 17.14 -1.66
CA LEU A 638 16.73 16.42 -2.59
C LEU A 638 16.18 15.02 -2.93
N GLN A 639 15.62 14.29 -1.95
CA GLN A 639 14.93 13.02 -2.21
C GLN A 639 13.76 13.20 -3.19
N GLN A 640 12.92 14.21 -3.02
CA GLN A 640 11.78 14.47 -3.91
C GLN A 640 12.23 14.78 -5.34
N LEU A 641 13.28 15.60 -5.49
CA LEU A 641 13.88 15.92 -6.79
C LEU A 641 14.41 14.65 -7.47
N LEU A 642 15.10 13.78 -6.72
CA LEU A 642 15.59 12.50 -7.24
C LEU A 642 14.43 11.58 -7.64
N THR A 643 13.41 11.42 -6.80
CA THR A 643 12.22 10.61 -7.12
C THR A 643 11.58 11.07 -8.42
N ARG A 644 11.38 12.38 -8.59
CA ARG A 644 10.83 12.96 -9.81
C ARG A 644 11.73 12.69 -11.01
N PHE A 645 13.03 12.95 -10.88
CA PHE A 645 14.00 12.72 -11.95
C PHE A 645 14.01 11.28 -12.45
N TYR A 646 14.12 10.29 -11.55
CA TYR A 646 14.15 8.88 -11.95
C TYR A 646 12.80 8.39 -12.47
N SER A 647 11.69 8.97 -12.00
CA SER A 647 10.37 8.74 -12.60
C SER A 647 10.36 9.24 -14.05
N GLU A 648 10.75 10.50 -14.30
CA GLU A 648 10.79 11.10 -15.65
C GLU A 648 11.73 10.34 -16.61
N GLN A 649 12.90 9.90 -16.13
CA GLN A 649 13.82 9.06 -16.90
C GLN A 649 13.23 7.69 -17.27
N GLY A 650 12.54 7.05 -16.33
CA GLY A 650 11.81 5.81 -16.57
C GLY A 650 10.71 6.00 -17.62
N GLN A 651 9.92 7.07 -17.50
CA GLN A 651 8.87 7.41 -18.45
C GLN A 651 9.42 7.67 -19.87
N ALA A 652 10.53 8.41 -19.97
CA ALA A 652 11.21 8.63 -21.24
C ALA A 652 11.75 7.32 -21.85
N SER A 653 12.26 6.41 -21.01
CA SER A 653 12.74 5.09 -21.45
C SER A 653 11.60 4.22 -21.99
N VAL A 654 10.41 4.28 -21.37
CA VAL A 654 9.21 3.63 -21.89
C VAL A 654 8.81 4.18 -23.25
N ASP A 655 8.77 5.51 -23.40
CA ASP A 655 8.44 6.15 -24.67
C ASP A 655 9.42 5.73 -25.78
N ALA A 656 10.73 5.72 -25.49
CA ALA A 656 11.76 5.33 -26.45
C ALA A 656 11.67 3.84 -26.85
N MET A 657 11.32 2.95 -25.90
CA MET A 657 11.28 1.51 -26.13
C MET A 657 10.02 1.06 -26.90
N PHE A 658 8.85 1.60 -26.54
CA PHE A 658 7.55 1.08 -26.99
C PHE A 658 6.75 2.04 -27.88
N PHE A 659 7.11 3.32 -27.89
CA PHE A 659 6.36 4.37 -28.59
C PHE A 659 7.29 5.37 -29.30
N PRO A 660 8.30 4.88 -30.08
CA PRO A 660 9.25 5.76 -30.75
C PRO A 660 8.51 6.74 -31.68
N GLU A 661 9.00 7.98 -31.72
CA GLU A 661 8.50 8.94 -32.69
C GLU A 661 8.70 8.36 -34.10
N SER A 662 7.62 8.26 -34.87
CA SER A 662 7.76 7.84 -36.27
C SER A 662 8.71 8.82 -36.95
N PRO A 663 9.71 8.35 -37.71
CA PRO A 663 10.55 9.27 -38.46
C PRO A 663 9.63 10.14 -39.31
N ALA A 664 9.80 11.46 -39.25
CA ALA A 664 9.08 12.39 -40.12
C ALA A 664 9.18 11.85 -41.55
N PRO A 665 8.08 11.83 -42.32
CA PRO A 665 8.15 11.37 -43.71
C PRO A 665 9.24 12.19 -44.42
N GLN A 666 10.30 11.50 -44.84
CA GLN A 666 11.42 12.10 -45.57
C GLN A 666 10.98 12.58 -46.95
#